data_AF-A0A851DM73-F1
#
_entry.id   AF-A0A851DM73-F1
#
_cell.length_a   1.000
_cell.length_b   1.000
_cell.length_c   1.000
_cell.angle_alpha   90.00
_cell.angle_beta   90.00
_cell.angle_gamma   90.00
#
_symmetry.space_group_name_H-M   'P 1'
#
loop_
_entity.id
_entity.type
_entity.pdbx_description
1 polymer ?
#
loop_
_entity_poly.entity_id
_entity_poly.type
_entity_poly.pdbx_seq_one_letter_code
_entity_poly.pdbx_strand_id
1 'polypeptide(L)'
;VKDTIGYDTLGHCFFLEDGTEQRNTFYHNLGLLTRPGTILPSDRNEAMCLAIRSHVYGNYVPVPSTDCTAVSTFWIANPNNNLIENAAAGAQDVGVWYIFHRIPTGQSQGQYPEGQAEHTPLGVFYNNRVHSNYKAGLFIGKGVKTTRASAEDPREYLTVDNARFHPHQDADPEKPRVPAVIDGLIAFKNNDHGAWARGGDIIFRNSGFSDNGIGLTLASDGTFPTDEGCSLEVTRSIFVGESSNLGSQGGQNSYWARGANGEYRTLPRNRTFPIRGFQIYDGPVRMAQCTFRKFTPTVDRYTSAIGFLMKNSWQISPQNNVSQILMEKSVGLKVFFGRSGQWFGNNDNDGDKMSIFHDLDGSVTGYPDTFIGRADNYLLRHPGCLTVPRWNGVMCTGKFAQLYIQARRPENLTLSIARAAYHSHPLRLQGVNRAAPYQQYQAVVMLEQAYIIQWDGRAPEDLILYPINFNRRDWLHLALCYPREAVFQVVADIYQRQTGMVHSVKHYLAAPSRARALSGTGERLFYFDRASGYLFVHLQAHEARNGHSYCSQKGCERIKIMAHMYPGDSWSCEPNPFQEMPAAAQRPMSQHPTGPCRVCGAPQLAITSAPSVQYIRIQIQSLCKADIQNHLTSAFIKINDRVFLFDSRGIFFVVLDACSGAVVSRRHFDTVTGENAASAITDYVQTTIKERSLVLVCSRDIADVVGSSEMSVFTRLGSAKPIVFHKEGSFAMLGYKGQAKPSWIKVLNHAGYQKAASLQHYVPLKLKEYQCPTNADESLKFAFSQNHSEHISAETAEPWD
;
A
#
# COMPACT_ATOMS: atom_id res chain seq x y z
N VAL A 1 18.01 -9.76 22.38
CA VAL A 1 19.14 -9.72 21.43
C VAL A 1 19.38 -8.27 21.03
N LYS A 2 20.57 -7.73 21.28
CA LYS A 2 20.87 -6.33 20.98
C LYS A 2 22.25 -6.14 20.38
N ASP A 3 22.41 -5.11 19.56
CA ASP A 3 23.70 -4.67 19.01
C ASP A 3 24.49 -5.80 18.32
N THR A 4 23.77 -6.74 17.71
CA THR A 4 24.33 -7.95 17.09
C THR A 4 24.34 -7.80 15.57
N ILE A 5 25.40 -8.29 14.93
CA ILE A 5 25.52 -8.36 13.47
C ILE A 5 25.44 -9.82 13.03
N GLY A 6 24.47 -10.13 12.17
CA GLY A 6 24.42 -11.38 11.40
C GLY A 6 24.88 -11.12 9.97
N TYR A 7 25.87 -11.86 9.47
CA TYR A 7 26.46 -11.62 8.16
C TYR A 7 26.72 -12.92 7.41
N ASP A 8 26.37 -12.95 6.12
CA ASP A 8 26.61 -14.08 5.18
C ASP A 8 26.14 -15.44 5.75
N THR A 9 24.92 -15.45 6.27
CA THR A 9 24.33 -16.64 6.90
C THR A 9 23.70 -17.55 5.84
N LEU A 10 23.82 -18.88 6.03
CA LEU A 10 23.04 -19.87 5.30
C LEU A 10 21.76 -20.19 6.10
N GLY A 11 20.62 -20.18 5.44
CA GLY A 11 19.32 -20.31 6.08
C GLY A 11 18.85 -19.00 6.73
N HIS A 12 17.80 -19.08 7.56
CA HIS A 12 17.31 -17.93 8.33
C HIS A 12 18.38 -17.40 9.29
N CYS A 13 18.44 -16.08 9.53
CA CYS A 13 19.49 -15.47 10.36
C CYS A 13 19.09 -15.31 11.83
N PHE A 14 18.20 -14.37 12.14
CA PHE A 14 17.55 -14.26 13.45
C PHE A 14 16.26 -15.06 13.40
N PHE A 15 16.28 -16.27 13.95
CA PHE A 15 15.26 -17.30 13.76
C PHE A 15 14.56 -17.67 15.07
N LEU A 16 13.24 -17.56 15.10
CA LEU A 16 12.37 -18.12 16.15
C LEU A 16 11.59 -19.28 15.53
N GLU A 17 11.72 -20.48 16.09
CA GLU A 17 11.39 -21.72 15.38
C GLU A 17 9.95 -22.16 15.62
N ASP A 18 9.52 -22.23 16.88
CA ASP A 18 8.41 -23.08 17.27
C ASP A 18 7.06 -22.36 17.37
N GLY A 19 7.05 -21.03 17.30
CA GLY A 19 5.83 -20.21 17.40
C GLY A 19 5.42 -19.90 18.84
N THR A 20 6.22 -20.29 19.83
CA THR A 20 5.98 -20.05 21.26
C THR A 20 6.89 -18.99 21.85
N GLU A 21 7.95 -18.63 21.13
CA GLU A 21 8.95 -17.67 21.53
C GLU A 21 8.35 -16.26 21.45
N GLN A 22 7.88 -15.77 22.59
CA GLN A 22 7.27 -14.45 22.74
C GLN A 22 7.99 -13.60 23.79
N ARG A 23 7.73 -12.30 23.74
CA ARG A 23 8.28 -11.24 24.60
C ARG A 23 9.79 -11.08 24.50
N ASN A 24 10.38 -11.57 23.40
CA ASN A 24 11.77 -11.28 23.08
C ASN A 24 11.90 -9.86 22.56
N THR A 25 13.07 -9.25 22.77
CA THR A 25 13.38 -7.93 22.21
C THR A 25 14.62 -8.02 21.33
N PHE A 26 14.44 -7.73 20.04
CA PHE A 26 15.48 -7.50 19.05
C PHE A 26 15.66 -5.99 18.91
N TYR A 27 16.75 -5.48 19.48
CA TYR A 27 17.04 -4.05 19.53
C TYR A 27 18.33 -3.73 18.77
N HIS A 28 18.26 -2.87 17.77
CA HIS A 28 19.44 -2.33 17.10
C HIS A 28 20.39 -3.41 16.54
N ASN A 29 19.83 -4.47 15.94
CA ASN A 29 20.60 -5.52 15.27
C ASN A 29 20.70 -5.26 13.76
N LEU A 30 21.75 -5.78 13.14
CA LEU A 30 22.00 -5.66 11.71
C LEU A 30 22.15 -7.04 11.09
N GLY A 31 21.26 -7.41 10.19
CA GLY A 31 21.40 -8.60 9.36
C GLY A 31 21.74 -8.25 7.92
N LEU A 32 22.77 -8.90 7.37
CA LEU A 32 23.32 -8.64 6.05
C LEU A 32 23.54 -9.96 5.30
N LEU A 33 23.12 -10.00 4.04
CA LEU A 33 23.40 -11.11 3.12
C LEU A 33 22.90 -12.47 3.66
N THR A 34 21.58 -12.60 3.85
CA THR A 34 20.97 -13.88 4.23
C THR A 34 20.73 -14.74 3.00
N ARG A 35 21.36 -15.91 2.95
CA ARG A 35 21.38 -16.82 1.79
C ARG A 35 20.59 -18.10 2.06
N PRO A 36 20.06 -18.74 1.02
CA PRO A 36 19.34 -20.00 1.13
C PRO A 36 20.15 -21.07 1.84
N GLY A 37 19.45 -21.85 2.66
CA GLY A 37 19.98 -22.98 3.40
C GLY A 37 19.39 -24.30 2.89
N THR A 38 19.64 -25.36 3.66
CA THR A 38 19.05 -26.67 3.45
C THR A 38 18.43 -27.24 4.73
N ILE A 39 18.38 -26.45 5.82
CA ILE A 39 17.94 -26.95 7.13
C ILE A 39 16.42 -27.13 7.11
N LEU A 40 15.68 -26.16 6.56
CA LEU A 40 14.23 -26.19 6.48
C LEU A 40 13.75 -26.07 5.03
N PRO A 41 12.61 -26.64 4.63
CA PRO A 41 12.07 -26.42 3.28
C PRO A 41 11.86 -24.94 2.97
N SER A 42 11.49 -24.14 3.97
CA SER A 42 11.31 -22.69 3.86
C SER A 42 12.58 -21.94 3.47
N ASP A 43 13.76 -22.40 3.87
CA ASP A 43 15.03 -21.71 3.64
C ASP A 43 15.69 -22.06 2.30
N ARG A 44 15.12 -23.00 1.55
CA ARG A 44 15.62 -23.47 0.26
C ARG A 44 15.35 -22.48 -0.87
N ASN A 45 16.28 -22.38 -1.81
CA ASN A 45 16.03 -21.74 -3.10
C ASN A 45 15.27 -22.67 -4.05
N GLU A 46 14.93 -22.18 -5.24
CA GLU A 46 14.19 -22.93 -6.26
C GLU A 46 14.85 -24.27 -6.62
N ALA A 47 16.16 -24.27 -6.92
CA ALA A 47 16.87 -25.48 -7.30
C ALA A 47 16.87 -26.54 -6.18
N MET A 48 17.14 -26.11 -4.94
CA MET A 48 17.13 -26.98 -3.76
C MET A 48 15.72 -27.50 -3.46
N CYS A 49 14.70 -26.66 -3.59
CA CYS A 49 13.30 -27.04 -3.38
C CYS A 49 12.86 -28.16 -4.34
N LEU A 50 13.30 -28.10 -5.60
CA LEU A 50 13.00 -29.13 -6.61
C LEU A 50 13.85 -30.40 -6.46
N ALA A 51 15.08 -30.29 -5.96
CA ALA A 51 16.00 -31.40 -5.84
C ALA A 51 15.83 -32.21 -4.54
N ILE A 52 15.61 -31.55 -3.41
CA ILE A 52 15.53 -32.17 -2.08
C ILE A 52 14.09 -32.64 -1.84
N ARG A 53 13.86 -33.94 -2.06
CA ARG A 53 12.52 -34.57 -2.01
C ARG A 53 12.46 -35.79 -1.08
N SER A 54 13.41 -35.94 -0.16
CA SER A 54 13.49 -37.10 0.74
C SER A 54 12.35 -37.17 1.77
N HIS A 55 11.64 -36.07 2.00
CA HIS A 55 10.62 -35.94 3.06
C HIS A 55 9.25 -35.50 2.54
N VAL A 56 9.03 -35.56 1.22
CA VAL A 56 7.70 -35.40 0.62
C VAL A 56 6.98 -36.76 0.57
N TYR A 57 5.67 -36.75 0.42
CA TYR A 57 4.92 -38.00 0.23
C TYR A 57 4.93 -38.45 -1.23
N GLY A 58 5.29 -39.72 -1.45
CA GLY A 58 5.31 -40.33 -2.78
C GLY A 58 6.21 -39.58 -3.77
N ASN A 59 5.69 -39.30 -4.97
CA ASN A 59 6.42 -38.64 -6.04
C ASN A 59 6.07 -37.15 -6.18
N TYR A 60 5.65 -36.50 -5.10
CA TYR A 60 5.30 -35.07 -5.14
C TYR A 60 6.51 -34.20 -5.51
N VAL A 61 6.27 -33.19 -6.34
CA VAL A 61 7.27 -32.19 -6.74
C VAL A 61 6.88 -30.88 -6.07
N PRO A 62 7.67 -30.38 -5.10
CA PRO A 62 7.41 -29.10 -4.46
C PRO A 62 7.28 -27.95 -5.45
N VAL A 63 6.41 -26.99 -5.13
CA VAL A 63 6.23 -25.76 -5.89
C VAL A 63 7.02 -24.66 -5.20
N PRO A 64 8.15 -24.19 -5.76
CA PRO A 64 9.05 -23.26 -5.08
C PRO A 64 8.37 -22.02 -4.50
N SER A 65 7.45 -21.42 -5.25
CA SER A 65 6.76 -20.18 -4.86
C SER A 65 5.74 -20.32 -3.73
N THR A 66 5.31 -21.55 -3.39
CA THR A 66 4.33 -21.80 -2.33
C THR A 66 4.88 -22.64 -1.18
N ASP A 67 5.85 -23.49 -1.44
CA ASP A 67 6.35 -24.48 -0.48
C ASP A 67 7.69 -24.04 0.13
N CYS A 68 8.55 -23.36 -0.64
CA CYS A 68 9.90 -22.96 -0.25
C CYS A 68 10.11 -21.44 -0.46
N THR A 69 11.35 -21.03 -0.72
CA THR A 69 11.71 -19.65 -1.11
C THR A 69 11.23 -18.62 -0.10
N ALA A 70 11.54 -18.86 1.18
CA ALA A 70 11.14 -17.99 2.28
C ALA A 70 12.28 -17.61 3.22
N VAL A 71 13.53 -17.79 2.79
CA VAL A 71 14.70 -17.41 3.58
C VAL A 71 14.62 -15.94 4.02
N SER A 72 14.85 -15.70 5.30
CA SER A 72 14.65 -14.37 5.87
C SER A 72 15.72 -13.99 6.88
N THR A 73 16.02 -12.69 6.94
CA THR A 73 16.97 -12.17 7.93
C THR A 73 16.36 -12.22 9.33
N PHE A 74 15.10 -11.82 9.48
CA PHE A 74 14.34 -12.02 10.72
C PHE A 74 13.13 -12.90 10.41
N TRP A 75 13.12 -14.11 10.96
CA TRP A 75 12.01 -15.05 10.90
C TRP A 75 11.32 -15.06 12.27
N ILE A 76 10.12 -14.48 12.31
CA ILE A 76 9.39 -14.24 13.55
C ILE A 76 8.11 -15.08 13.54
N ALA A 77 8.19 -16.25 14.19
CA ALA A 77 7.09 -17.23 14.23
C ALA A 77 5.90 -16.83 15.12
N ASN A 78 6.14 -15.91 16.06
CA ASN A 78 5.14 -15.37 16.99
C ASN A 78 5.17 -13.83 16.97
N PRO A 79 4.02 -13.14 16.77
CA PRO A 79 3.99 -11.69 16.62
C PRO A 79 4.27 -10.91 17.91
N ASN A 80 4.14 -11.52 19.09
CA ASN A 80 4.39 -10.85 20.37
C ASN A 80 5.90 -10.75 20.67
N ASN A 81 6.69 -10.19 19.75
CA ASN A 81 8.11 -9.91 19.93
C ASN A 81 8.39 -8.46 19.52
N ASN A 82 9.31 -7.82 20.24
CA ASN A 82 9.67 -6.42 20.00
C ASN A 82 10.81 -6.36 18.97
N LEU A 83 10.58 -5.70 17.84
CA LEU A 83 11.58 -5.39 16.82
C LEU A 83 11.75 -3.87 16.77
N ILE A 84 12.87 -3.39 17.30
CA ILE A 84 13.14 -1.96 17.48
C ILE A 84 14.49 -1.62 16.86
N GLU A 85 14.50 -0.66 15.93
CA GLU A 85 15.72 -0.10 15.31
C GLU A 85 16.63 -1.13 14.62
N ASN A 86 16.09 -2.27 14.18
CA ASN A 86 16.88 -3.26 13.45
C ASN A 86 17.02 -2.89 11.96
N ALA A 87 18.07 -3.42 11.33
CA ALA A 87 18.28 -3.32 9.90
C ALA A 87 18.41 -4.72 9.28
N ALA A 88 17.67 -4.98 8.20
CA ALA A 88 17.80 -6.19 7.39
C ALA A 88 18.12 -5.79 5.94
N ALA A 89 19.26 -6.24 5.42
CA ALA A 89 19.62 -5.95 4.05
C ALA A 89 20.20 -7.14 3.27
N GLY A 90 19.73 -7.29 2.03
CA GLY A 90 20.28 -8.28 1.11
C GLY A 90 19.84 -9.71 1.39
N ALA A 91 18.67 -9.94 1.98
CA ALA A 91 18.07 -11.26 2.05
C ALA A 91 17.68 -11.74 0.65
N GLN A 92 17.97 -13.01 0.34
CA GLN A 92 17.55 -13.62 -0.92
C GLN A 92 16.05 -13.85 -1.04
N ASP A 93 15.26 -13.62 0.02
CA ASP A 93 13.82 -13.47 -0.09
C ASP A 93 13.29 -12.27 0.73
N VAL A 94 13.17 -12.40 2.07
CA VAL A 94 12.52 -11.38 2.91
C VAL A 94 13.44 -10.81 4.00
N GLY A 95 13.42 -9.50 4.20
CA GLY A 95 14.15 -8.87 5.31
C GLY A 95 13.59 -9.29 6.68
N VAL A 96 12.33 -8.91 6.96
CA VAL A 96 11.60 -9.31 8.17
C VAL A 96 10.33 -10.03 7.78
N TRP A 97 10.14 -11.27 8.26
CA TRP A 97 8.94 -12.05 8.00
C TRP A 97 8.25 -12.44 9.31
N TYR A 98 7.04 -11.93 9.53
CA TYR A 98 6.08 -12.48 10.48
C TYR A 98 5.27 -13.58 9.82
N ILE A 99 5.59 -14.83 10.17
CA ILE A 99 5.01 -16.04 9.59
C ILE A 99 4.46 -16.89 10.72
N PHE A 100 3.24 -17.40 10.60
CA PHE A 100 2.52 -17.91 11.78
C PHE A 100 2.48 -19.44 11.83
N HIS A 101 2.79 -19.98 12.99
CA HIS A 101 2.57 -21.40 13.28
C HIS A 101 1.15 -21.59 13.77
N ARG A 102 0.34 -22.32 13.02
CA ARG A 102 -1.07 -22.60 13.40
C ARG A 102 -1.15 -23.39 14.70
N ILE A 103 -0.18 -24.26 14.95
CA ILE A 103 0.06 -24.89 16.25
C ILE A 103 1.56 -24.84 16.54
N PRO A 104 1.98 -24.78 17.81
CA PRO A 104 3.39 -24.92 18.16
C PRO A 104 4.03 -26.19 17.59
N THR A 105 5.28 -26.06 17.15
CA THR A 105 6.08 -27.18 16.62
C THR A 105 7.14 -27.62 17.61
N GLY A 106 7.95 -28.61 17.21
CA GLY A 106 9.18 -28.97 17.92
C GLY A 106 8.95 -29.40 19.37
N GLN A 107 9.81 -28.92 20.27
CA GLN A 107 9.71 -29.21 21.70
C GLN A 107 8.55 -28.46 22.36
N SER A 108 7.98 -27.48 21.66
CA SER A 108 6.88 -26.67 22.16
C SER A 108 5.49 -27.20 21.80
N GLN A 109 5.40 -28.34 21.12
CA GLN A 109 4.14 -28.92 20.68
C GLN A 109 3.15 -29.09 21.86
N GLY A 110 1.91 -28.63 21.66
CA GLY A 110 0.83 -28.74 22.65
C GLY A 110 0.80 -27.64 23.73
N GLN A 111 1.73 -26.68 23.71
CA GLN A 111 1.76 -25.59 24.70
C GLN A 111 0.64 -24.55 24.54
N TYR A 112 0.13 -24.34 23.33
CA TYR A 112 -0.91 -23.36 23.02
C TYR A 112 -2.02 -23.97 22.16
N PRO A 113 -3.25 -23.42 22.21
CA PRO A 113 -4.33 -23.82 21.33
C PRO A 113 -4.02 -23.49 19.86
N GLU A 114 -4.78 -24.12 18.97
CA GLU A 114 -4.72 -23.86 17.54
C GLU A 114 -5.05 -22.40 17.22
N GLY A 115 -4.29 -21.80 16.31
CA GLY A 115 -4.44 -20.41 15.86
C GLY A 115 -3.85 -19.36 16.81
N GLN A 116 -3.30 -19.74 17.97
CA GLN A 116 -2.81 -18.78 18.97
C GLN A 116 -1.86 -17.72 18.38
N ALA A 117 -0.86 -18.11 17.59
CA ALA A 117 0.10 -17.17 17.00
C ALA A 117 -0.55 -16.23 15.97
N GLU A 118 -1.57 -16.69 15.23
CA GLU A 118 -2.33 -15.89 14.27
C GLU A 118 -3.17 -14.82 14.96
N HIS A 119 -3.58 -15.07 16.21
CA HIS A 119 -4.42 -14.17 17.00
C HIS A 119 -3.67 -13.32 18.02
N THR A 120 -2.39 -13.61 18.26
CA THR A 120 -1.61 -12.94 19.29
C THR A 120 -1.34 -11.47 18.90
N PRO A 121 -1.56 -10.48 19.79
CA PRO A 121 -1.20 -9.09 19.53
C PRO A 121 0.27 -8.89 19.16
N LEU A 122 0.52 -7.96 18.24
CA LEU A 122 1.88 -7.61 17.83
C LEU A 122 2.64 -6.95 19.00
N GLY A 123 3.89 -7.35 19.20
CA GLY A 123 4.84 -6.62 20.05
C GLY A 123 5.20 -5.25 19.46
N VAL A 124 6.18 -4.57 20.05
CA VAL A 124 6.62 -3.26 19.54
C VAL A 124 7.34 -3.43 18.21
N PHE A 125 6.80 -2.86 17.13
CA PHE A 125 7.51 -2.69 15.87
C PHE A 125 7.83 -1.20 15.66
N TYR A 126 9.10 -0.82 15.78
CA TYR A 126 9.50 0.58 15.71
C TYR A 126 10.80 0.78 14.93
N ASN A 127 10.77 1.68 13.94
CA ASN A 127 11.95 2.26 13.30
C ASN A 127 12.90 1.24 12.65
N ASN A 128 12.38 0.11 12.16
CA ASN A 128 13.17 -0.90 11.46
C ASN A 128 13.44 -0.50 10.00
N ARG A 129 14.59 -0.92 9.49
CA ARG A 129 15.07 -0.65 8.12
C ARG A 129 15.19 -1.94 7.33
N VAL A 130 14.59 -1.98 6.15
CA VAL A 130 14.58 -3.18 5.32
C VAL A 130 14.85 -2.83 3.86
N HIS A 131 15.97 -3.31 3.31
CA HIS A 131 16.34 -2.93 1.95
C HIS A 131 17.13 -3.97 1.16
N SER A 132 17.17 -3.80 -0.16
CA SER A 132 17.92 -4.69 -1.05
C SER A 132 17.50 -6.16 -0.95
N ASN A 133 16.28 -6.46 -0.46
CA ASN A 133 15.76 -7.83 -0.38
C ASN A 133 15.04 -8.21 -1.67
N TYR A 134 15.04 -9.50 -2.01
CA TYR A 134 14.51 -9.97 -3.28
C TYR A 134 12.98 -9.90 -3.39
N LYS A 135 12.23 -10.32 -2.37
CA LYS A 135 10.76 -10.36 -2.39
C LYS A 135 10.15 -9.24 -1.57
N ALA A 136 10.55 -9.09 -0.32
CA ALA A 136 9.98 -8.04 0.51
C ALA A 136 10.95 -7.50 1.56
N GLY A 137 10.81 -6.21 1.87
CA GLY A 137 11.42 -5.65 3.07
C GLY A 137 10.77 -6.22 4.33
N LEU A 138 9.45 -6.05 4.46
CA LEU A 138 8.62 -6.64 5.51
C LEU A 138 7.53 -7.51 4.88
N PHE A 139 7.31 -8.71 5.41
CA PHE A 139 6.21 -9.59 5.03
C PHE A 139 5.44 -10.02 6.29
N ILE A 140 4.13 -9.78 6.30
CA ILE A 140 3.21 -10.23 7.36
C ILE A 140 2.14 -11.11 6.73
N GLY A 141 2.06 -12.35 7.18
CA GLY A 141 1.16 -13.38 6.66
C GLY A 141 1.92 -14.62 6.21
N LYS A 142 1.17 -15.60 5.70
CA LYS A 142 1.64 -16.99 5.51
C LYS A 142 1.86 -17.69 6.85
N GLY A 143 1.88 -19.01 6.79
CA GLY A 143 2.12 -19.87 7.92
C GLY A 143 3.16 -20.93 7.59
N VAL A 144 3.30 -21.88 8.48
CA VAL A 144 4.20 -23.02 8.33
C VAL A 144 3.39 -24.30 8.46
N LYS A 145 3.63 -25.28 7.60
CA LYS A 145 2.97 -26.59 7.66
C LYS A 145 3.45 -27.34 8.89
N THR A 146 2.52 -27.66 9.78
CA THR A 146 2.81 -28.32 11.07
C THR A 146 2.45 -29.82 11.08
N THR A 147 1.98 -30.37 9.97
CA THR A 147 1.66 -31.79 9.81
C THR A 147 2.76 -32.51 9.03
N ARG A 148 2.91 -33.83 9.25
CA ARG A 148 3.79 -34.67 8.42
C ARG A 148 3.24 -34.79 7.00
N ALA A 149 4.10 -35.14 6.03
CA ALA A 149 3.66 -35.38 4.66
C ALA A 149 2.76 -36.63 4.60
N SER A 150 1.64 -36.55 3.87
CA SER A 150 0.67 -37.64 3.68
C SER A 150 0.11 -37.64 2.25
N ALA A 151 -0.80 -38.58 1.94
CA ALA A 151 -1.45 -38.62 0.64
C ALA A 151 -2.34 -37.39 0.38
N GLU A 152 -2.93 -36.85 1.46
CA GLU A 152 -3.82 -35.69 1.45
C GLU A 152 -3.05 -34.37 1.33
N ASP A 153 -1.90 -34.26 2.00
CA ASP A 153 -0.98 -33.14 1.86
C ASP A 153 0.46 -33.66 1.71
N PRO A 154 0.93 -33.80 0.46
CA PRO A 154 2.20 -34.45 0.20
C PRO A 154 3.43 -33.56 0.44
N ARG A 155 3.22 -32.29 0.82
CA ARG A 155 4.30 -31.34 1.05
C ARG A 155 5.07 -31.67 2.34
N GLU A 156 6.35 -31.32 2.37
CA GLU A 156 7.26 -31.57 3.50
C GLU A 156 6.81 -30.84 4.78
N TYR A 157 7.13 -31.39 5.95
CA TYR A 157 6.92 -30.73 7.25
C TYR A 157 7.78 -29.45 7.34
N LEU A 158 7.24 -28.38 7.92
CA LEU A 158 7.87 -27.04 7.99
C LEU A 158 8.06 -26.30 6.66
N THR A 159 7.36 -26.73 5.61
CA THR A 159 7.22 -25.95 4.37
C THR A 159 6.33 -24.73 4.61
N VAL A 160 6.43 -23.73 3.73
CA VAL A 160 5.55 -22.55 3.78
C VAL A 160 4.10 -22.97 3.55
N ASP A 161 3.19 -22.38 4.31
CA ASP A 161 1.77 -22.62 4.22
C ASP A 161 0.96 -21.31 4.29
N ASN A 162 -0.36 -21.41 4.32
CA ASN A 162 -1.25 -20.26 4.43
C ASN A 162 -1.71 -20.03 5.87
N ALA A 163 -1.46 -18.83 6.36
CA ALA A 163 -2.06 -18.29 7.59
C ALA A 163 -2.32 -16.80 7.40
N ARG A 164 -3.16 -16.23 8.26
CA ARG A 164 -3.62 -14.84 8.15
C ARG A 164 -3.59 -14.22 9.55
N PHE A 165 -3.08 -12.99 9.64
CA PHE A 165 -2.85 -12.34 10.92
C PHE A 165 -4.09 -11.60 11.41
N HIS A 166 -4.63 -11.99 12.57
CA HIS A 166 -5.86 -11.42 13.13
C HIS A 166 -5.67 -11.16 14.63
N PRO A 167 -4.87 -10.16 15.04
CA PRO A 167 -4.57 -9.89 16.43
C PRO A 167 -5.84 -9.55 17.23
N HIS A 168 -6.11 -10.31 18.28
CA HIS A 168 -7.23 -10.13 19.20
C HIS A 168 -6.74 -10.10 20.65
N GLN A 169 -7.51 -9.48 21.54
CA GLN A 169 -7.17 -9.45 22.96
C GLN A 169 -7.01 -10.88 23.49
N ASP A 170 -5.93 -11.13 24.25
CA ASP A 170 -5.57 -12.45 24.79
C ASP A 170 -5.40 -13.57 23.73
N ALA A 171 -5.25 -13.19 22.45
CA ALA A 171 -5.28 -14.10 21.31
C ALA A 171 -6.59 -14.91 21.15
N ASP A 172 -7.70 -14.35 21.64
CA ASP A 172 -9.02 -14.95 21.60
C ASP A 172 -9.86 -14.32 20.46
N PRO A 173 -10.21 -15.05 19.39
CA PRO A 173 -10.97 -14.51 18.26
C PRO A 173 -12.40 -14.04 18.62
N GLU A 174 -12.93 -14.39 19.80
CA GLU A 174 -14.23 -13.90 20.27
C GLU A 174 -14.14 -12.53 20.98
N LYS A 175 -12.92 -12.08 21.29
CA LYS A 175 -12.67 -10.77 21.93
C LYS A 175 -12.45 -9.67 20.88
N PRO A 176 -12.41 -8.39 21.27
CA PRO A 176 -12.09 -7.33 20.31
C PRO A 176 -10.69 -7.47 19.69
N ARG A 177 -10.56 -7.05 18.43
CA ARG A 177 -9.27 -6.91 17.74
C ARG A 177 -8.35 -5.92 18.45
N VAL A 178 -7.05 -6.21 18.41
CA VAL A 178 -5.99 -5.33 18.90
C VAL A 178 -5.17 -4.85 17.69
N PRO A 179 -5.14 -3.53 17.40
CA PRO A 179 -4.42 -3.04 16.23
C PRO A 179 -2.91 -3.38 16.26
N ALA A 180 -2.43 -4.02 15.21
CA ALA A 180 -1.01 -4.28 15.00
C ALA A 180 -0.34 -3.06 14.34
N VAL A 181 0.40 -2.28 15.13
CA VAL A 181 0.99 -1.02 14.68
C VAL A 181 2.43 -1.22 14.19
N ILE A 182 2.64 -0.94 12.90
CA ILE A 182 3.95 -0.84 12.26
C ILE A 182 4.34 0.63 12.18
N ASP A 183 5.20 1.08 13.09
CA ASP A 183 5.59 2.49 13.22
C ASP A 183 7.02 2.73 12.71
N GLY A 184 7.19 3.70 11.81
CA GLY A 184 8.52 4.12 11.36
C GLY A 184 9.24 3.12 10.45
N LEU A 185 8.52 2.24 9.74
CA LEU A 185 9.16 1.33 8.79
C LEU A 185 9.84 2.12 7.67
N ILE A 186 11.13 1.85 7.42
CA ILE A 186 11.88 2.43 6.30
C ILE A 186 12.24 1.30 5.34
N ALA A 187 11.52 1.21 4.23
CA ALA A 187 11.68 0.15 3.24
C ALA A 187 12.12 0.69 1.88
N PHE A 188 13.29 0.27 1.39
CA PHE A 188 13.78 0.78 0.11
C PHE A 188 14.54 -0.23 -0.74
N LYS A 189 14.55 -0.04 -2.07
CA LYS A 189 15.30 -0.89 -3.01
C LYS A 189 15.03 -2.39 -2.86
N ASN A 190 13.84 -2.76 -2.39
CA ASN A 190 13.40 -4.15 -2.42
C ASN A 190 12.86 -4.46 -3.81
N ASN A 191 13.21 -5.63 -4.33
CA ASN A 191 12.98 -5.98 -5.73
C ASN A 191 11.48 -6.14 -6.07
N ASP A 192 10.66 -6.60 -5.12
CA ASP A 192 9.21 -6.62 -5.26
C ASP A 192 8.56 -5.64 -4.28
N HIS A 193 8.39 -5.99 -3.01
CA HIS A 193 7.63 -5.21 -2.05
C HIS A 193 8.53 -4.45 -1.06
N GLY A 194 8.24 -3.18 -0.78
CA GLY A 194 8.75 -2.54 0.43
C GLY A 194 8.15 -3.21 1.67
N ALA A 195 6.83 -3.39 1.66
CA ALA A 195 6.13 -4.26 2.59
C ALA A 195 4.91 -4.95 1.94
N TRP A 196 4.61 -6.15 2.42
CA TRP A 196 3.38 -6.89 2.18
C TRP A 196 2.74 -7.23 3.53
N ALA A 197 1.45 -6.96 3.67
CA ALA A 197 0.69 -7.40 4.84
C ALA A 197 -0.64 -8.00 4.44
N ARG A 198 -0.96 -9.15 5.04
CA ARG A 198 -2.26 -9.79 4.97
C ARG A 198 -2.80 -10.13 6.35
N GLY A 199 -4.00 -9.68 6.64
CA GLY A 199 -4.63 -9.86 7.95
C GLY A 199 -5.68 -8.80 8.25
N GLY A 200 -6.06 -8.68 9.52
CA GLY A 200 -7.00 -7.69 10.05
C GLY A 200 -6.38 -6.76 11.10
N ASP A 201 -6.75 -5.49 11.03
CA ASP A 201 -6.33 -4.37 11.88
C ASP A 201 -4.81 -4.16 11.96
N ILE A 202 -4.16 -4.18 10.80
CA ILE A 202 -2.73 -3.82 10.65
C ILE A 202 -2.62 -2.35 10.20
N ILE A 203 -1.91 -1.55 10.99
CA ILE A 203 -1.76 -0.10 10.77
C ILE A 203 -0.30 0.25 10.53
N PHE A 204 0.01 0.72 9.33
CA PHE A 204 1.30 1.34 9.01
C PHE A 204 1.23 2.84 9.27
N ARG A 205 2.16 3.39 10.04
CA ARG A 205 2.24 4.83 10.28
C ARG A 205 3.66 5.35 10.25
N ASN A 206 3.81 6.64 9.92
CA ASN A 206 5.10 7.33 9.86
C ASN A 206 6.17 6.56 9.04
N SER A 207 5.76 5.85 8.00
CA SER A 207 6.60 4.91 7.27
C SER A 207 7.06 5.47 5.92
N GLY A 208 8.22 5.02 5.45
CA GLY A 208 8.87 5.50 4.23
C GLY A 208 9.14 4.37 3.24
N PHE A 209 8.65 4.52 2.01
CA PHE A 209 8.81 3.54 0.94
C PHE A 209 9.48 4.18 -0.27
N SER A 210 10.67 3.72 -0.67
CA SER A 210 11.36 4.32 -1.83
C SER A 210 12.10 3.32 -2.71
N ASP A 211 12.06 3.51 -4.03
CA ASP A 211 12.79 2.65 -5.00
C ASP A 211 12.40 1.15 -4.94
N ASN A 212 11.25 0.82 -4.37
CA ASN A 212 10.74 -0.56 -4.38
C ASN A 212 9.96 -0.82 -5.68
N GLY A 213 9.81 -2.09 -6.08
CA GLY A 213 8.89 -2.44 -7.17
C GLY A 213 7.46 -2.02 -6.85
N ILE A 214 7.05 -2.31 -5.62
CA ILE A 214 5.77 -1.96 -5.00
C ILE A 214 6.10 -1.44 -3.62
N GLY A 215 5.72 -0.20 -3.28
CA GLY A 215 6.04 0.37 -1.96
C GLY A 215 5.36 -0.41 -0.83
N LEU A 216 4.04 -0.52 -0.87
CA LEU A 216 3.25 -1.24 0.12
C LEU A 216 2.06 -1.96 -0.54
N THR A 217 1.88 -3.23 -0.22
CA THR A 217 0.66 -3.99 -0.56
C THR A 217 -0.09 -4.35 0.71
N LEU A 218 -1.36 -3.98 0.77
CA LEU A 218 -2.26 -4.35 1.87
C LEU A 218 -3.38 -5.25 1.33
N ALA A 219 -3.59 -6.38 1.99
CA ALA A 219 -4.62 -7.36 1.65
C ALA A 219 -5.40 -7.74 2.91
N SER A 220 -6.72 -7.72 2.84
CA SER A 220 -7.57 -8.24 3.90
C SER A 220 -7.69 -9.77 3.80
N ASP A 221 -8.66 -10.31 4.54
CA ASP A 221 -8.92 -11.71 4.76
C ASP A 221 -9.61 -12.44 3.57
N GLY A 222 -8.97 -12.46 2.40
CA GLY A 222 -9.36 -13.28 1.24
C GLY A 222 -10.64 -12.83 0.53
N THR A 223 -11.42 -13.75 -0.07
CA THR A 223 -12.64 -13.42 -0.85
C THR A 223 -13.82 -13.02 0.03
N PHE A 224 -14.03 -13.66 1.17
CA PHE A 224 -15.08 -13.28 2.11
C PHE A 224 -14.50 -13.41 3.52
N PRO A 225 -14.10 -12.29 4.17
CA PRO A 225 -13.43 -12.29 5.48
C PRO A 225 -14.19 -13.02 6.57
N THR A 226 -13.60 -14.04 7.18
CA THR A 226 -14.18 -14.73 8.35
C THR A 226 -14.08 -13.89 9.62
N ASP A 227 -13.03 -13.07 9.73
CA ASP A 227 -12.84 -12.12 10.82
C ASP A 227 -13.61 -10.81 10.51
N GLU A 228 -14.72 -10.59 11.22
CA GLU A 228 -15.68 -9.54 10.89
C GLU A 228 -15.13 -8.13 11.20
N GLY A 229 -14.99 -7.29 10.17
CA GLY A 229 -14.50 -5.91 10.32
C GLY A 229 -12.98 -5.79 10.19
N CYS A 230 -12.32 -6.87 9.78
CA CYS A 230 -10.93 -6.88 9.32
C CYS A 230 -10.66 -5.73 8.32
N SER A 231 -9.71 -4.86 8.68
CA SER A 231 -9.32 -3.71 7.87
C SER A 231 -7.81 -3.47 7.92
N LEU A 232 -7.24 -2.76 6.94
CA LEU A 232 -5.84 -2.34 6.99
C LEU A 232 -5.71 -0.86 6.69
N GLU A 233 -4.71 -0.22 7.28
CA GLU A 233 -4.53 1.21 7.17
C GLU A 233 -3.06 1.60 6.97
N VAL A 234 -2.83 2.64 6.15
CA VAL A 234 -1.56 3.35 6.10
C VAL A 234 -1.77 4.85 6.28
N THR A 235 -1.08 5.45 7.25
CA THR A 235 -1.16 6.89 7.52
C THR A 235 0.19 7.59 7.64
N ARG A 236 0.19 8.91 7.42
CA ARG A 236 1.34 9.78 7.73
C ARG A 236 2.64 9.32 7.09
N SER A 237 2.55 8.70 5.90
CA SER A 237 3.65 7.95 5.28
C SER A 237 4.07 8.54 3.94
N ILE A 238 5.32 8.31 3.55
CA ILE A 238 5.93 8.89 2.34
C ILE A 238 6.27 7.78 1.35
N PHE A 239 5.85 7.97 0.10
CA PHE A 239 6.13 7.09 -1.02
C PHE A 239 6.95 7.83 -2.07
N VAL A 240 8.07 7.25 -2.50
CA VAL A 240 8.97 7.82 -3.50
C VAL A 240 9.24 6.79 -4.59
N GLY A 241 8.79 7.04 -5.82
CA GLY A 241 9.01 6.11 -6.93
C GLY A 241 10.49 5.94 -7.22
N GLU A 242 11.15 7.02 -7.65
CA GLU A 242 12.58 7.03 -7.94
C GLU A 242 13.32 8.10 -7.12
N SER A 243 13.99 7.67 -6.05
CA SER A 243 14.75 8.58 -5.17
C SER A 243 16.02 9.12 -5.85
N SER A 244 16.73 10.04 -5.20
CA SER A 244 18.07 10.49 -5.66
C SER A 244 19.18 9.45 -5.39
N ASN A 245 18.90 8.40 -4.62
CA ASN A 245 19.83 7.29 -4.45
C ASN A 245 19.76 6.39 -5.69
N LEU A 246 20.73 6.49 -6.58
CA LEU A 246 20.79 5.70 -7.82
C LEU A 246 21.10 4.21 -7.55
N GLY A 247 21.58 3.85 -6.35
CA GLY A 247 22.12 2.52 -6.08
C GLY A 247 23.49 2.32 -6.73
N SER A 248 23.94 1.06 -6.78
CA SER A 248 25.24 0.67 -7.30
C SER A 248 25.11 -0.49 -8.28
N GLN A 249 26.00 -0.51 -9.28
CA GLN A 249 26.15 -1.64 -10.21
C GLN A 249 27.12 -2.65 -9.58
N GLY A 250 26.80 -3.95 -9.60
CA GLY A 250 27.70 -5.02 -9.12
C GLY A 250 27.29 -5.73 -7.82
N GLY A 251 26.00 -5.82 -7.50
CA GLY A 251 25.47 -6.68 -6.43
C GLY A 251 24.71 -7.90 -6.96
N GLN A 252 24.01 -8.64 -6.08
CA GLN A 252 23.14 -9.76 -6.49
C GLN A 252 21.95 -9.31 -7.35
N ASN A 253 21.51 -8.05 -7.21
CA ASN A 253 20.53 -7.47 -8.12
C ASN A 253 21.19 -7.10 -9.46
N SER A 254 20.76 -7.78 -10.52
CA SER A 254 21.27 -7.59 -11.89
C SER A 254 20.56 -6.47 -12.67
N TYR A 255 19.52 -5.84 -12.09
CA TYR A 255 18.69 -4.87 -12.81
C TYR A 255 19.28 -3.46 -12.75
N TRP A 256 20.00 -3.08 -13.80
CA TRP A 256 20.62 -1.76 -13.96
C TRP A 256 20.19 -1.11 -15.28
N ALA A 257 19.46 0.01 -15.23
CA ALA A 257 18.99 0.70 -16.43
C ALA A 257 18.65 2.17 -16.16
N ARG A 258 18.24 2.90 -17.21
CA ARG A 258 17.85 4.31 -17.11
C ARG A 258 16.56 4.48 -16.27
N GLY A 259 16.63 5.38 -15.30
CA GLY A 259 15.50 5.88 -14.54
C GLY A 259 14.66 6.88 -15.32
N ALA A 260 13.62 7.42 -14.68
CA ALA A 260 12.70 8.39 -15.27
C ALA A 260 13.37 9.70 -15.71
N ASN A 261 14.49 10.06 -15.07
CA ASN A 261 15.28 11.24 -15.40
C ASN A 261 16.47 10.94 -16.34
N GLY A 262 16.57 9.71 -16.84
CA GLY A 262 17.58 9.29 -17.82
C GLY A 262 18.91 8.82 -17.25
N GLU A 263 19.18 9.00 -15.95
CA GLU A 263 20.38 8.46 -15.30
C GLU A 263 20.28 6.94 -15.12
N TYR A 264 21.42 6.25 -15.18
CA TYR A 264 21.49 4.83 -14.83
C TYR A 264 21.33 4.63 -13.32
N ARG A 265 20.51 3.65 -12.94
CA ARG A 265 20.23 3.30 -11.56
C ARG A 265 19.88 1.82 -11.40
N THR A 266 19.94 1.34 -10.16
CA THR A 266 19.37 0.06 -9.77
C THR A 266 17.85 0.12 -9.91
N LEU A 267 17.27 -0.88 -10.56
CA LEU A 267 15.83 -1.07 -10.66
C LEU A 267 15.37 -2.26 -9.81
N PRO A 268 14.11 -2.28 -9.35
CA PRO A 268 13.63 -3.34 -8.47
C PRO A 268 13.49 -4.70 -9.17
N ARG A 269 13.01 -4.78 -10.41
CA ARG A 269 12.78 -6.08 -11.07
C ARG A 269 13.18 -6.17 -12.53
N ASN A 270 12.70 -5.25 -13.34
CA ASN A 270 13.00 -5.25 -14.76
C ASN A 270 12.83 -3.82 -15.25
N ARG A 271 13.48 -3.46 -16.36
CA ARG A 271 13.28 -2.16 -16.99
C ARG A 271 11.81 -1.84 -17.27
N THR A 272 10.98 -2.85 -17.58
CA THR A 272 9.56 -2.70 -17.90
C THR A 272 8.60 -2.94 -16.72
N PHE A 273 9.10 -3.33 -15.54
CA PHE A 273 8.25 -3.70 -14.41
C PHE A 273 7.40 -2.52 -13.94
N PRO A 274 6.06 -2.64 -13.85
CA PRO A 274 5.19 -1.53 -13.47
C PRO A 274 5.35 -1.21 -11.98
N ILE A 275 6.00 -0.08 -11.70
CA ILE A 275 6.24 0.38 -10.33
C ILE A 275 4.96 0.99 -9.75
N ARG A 276 4.68 0.65 -8.49
CA ARG A 276 3.54 1.21 -7.72
C ARG A 276 4.01 1.72 -6.37
N GLY A 277 3.54 2.89 -5.96
CA GLY A 277 3.76 3.37 -4.60
C GLY A 277 2.94 2.55 -3.61
N PHE A 278 1.63 2.53 -3.81
CA PHE A 278 0.69 1.75 -3.00
C PHE A 278 -0.13 0.84 -3.90
N GLN A 279 -0.25 -0.41 -3.48
CA GLN A 279 -1.01 -1.43 -4.19
C GLN A 279 -2.22 -1.84 -3.36
N ILE A 280 -3.39 -1.52 -3.88
CA ILE A 280 -4.67 -1.99 -3.35
C ILE A 280 -4.86 -3.45 -3.75
N TYR A 281 -5.15 -4.28 -2.75
CA TYR A 281 -5.61 -5.64 -2.93
C TYR A 281 -6.88 -5.87 -2.08
N ASP A 282 -7.41 -7.11 -2.00
CA ASP A 282 -8.66 -7.59 -1.39
C ASP A 282 -9.58 -6.53 -0.73
N GLY A 283 -9.09 -5.83 0.30
CA GLY A 283 -9.77 -4.68 0.93
C GLY A 283 -10.74 -5.08 2.04
N PRO A 284 -11.19 -4.20 2.94
CA PRO A 284 -11.00 -2.76 2.95
C PRO A 284 -9.58 -2.36 3.38
N VAL A 285 -8.95 -1.53 2.55
CA VAL A 285 -7.72 -0.82 2.87
C VAL A 285 -7.96 0.68 2.87
N ARG A 286 -7.31 1.38 3.79
CA ARG A 286 -7.40 2.83 3.92
C ARG A 286 -6.04 3.48 3.81
N MET A 287 -6.02 4.63 3.15
CA MET A 287 -4.85 5.49 3.10
C MET A 287 -5.22 6.92 3.48
N ALA A 288 -4.53 7.48 4.48
CA ALA A 288 -4.74 8.87 4.88
C ALA A 288 -3.42 9.62 5.09
N GLN A 289 -3.38 10.91 4.80
CA GLN A 289 -2.23 11.76 5.15
C GLN A 289 -0.89 11.25 4.57
N CYS A 290 -0.90 10.79 3.33
CA CYS A 290 0.29 10.22 2.68
C CYS A 290 0.80 11.15 1.58
N THR A 291 2.12 11.17 1.36
CA THR A 291 2.75 11.96 0.29
C THR A 291 3.39 11.06 -0.76
N PHE A 292 3.08 11.31 -2.03
CA PHE A 292 3.71 10.63 -3.17
C PHE A 292 4.62 11.57 -3.94
N ARG A 293 5.80 11.08 -4.32
CA ARG A 293 6.82 11.82 -5.06
C ARG A 293 7.46 10.95 -6.13
N LYS A 294 7.86 11.56 -7.25
CA LYS A 294 8.70 10.95 -8.29
C LYS A 294 8.15 9.64 -8.85
N PHE A 295 6.85 9.57 -9.07
CA PHE A 295 6.19 8.48 -9.80
C PHE A 295 5.98 8.92 -11.25
N THR A 296 7.06 8.86 -12.02
CA THR A 296 7.09 9.34 -13.41
C THR A 296 7.16 8.14 -14.36
N PRO A 297 6.15 7.93 -15.22
CA PRO A 297 6.20 6.87 -16.22
C PRO A 297 7.27 7.20 -17.28
N THR A 298 7.88 6.16 -17.84
CA THR A 298 8.76 6.25 -19.01
C THR A 298 8.08 5.57 -20.21
N VAL A 299 8.70 5.63 -21.39
CA VAL A 299 8.21 4.92 -22.58
C VAL A 299 8.08 3.42 -22.32
N ASP A 300 9.02 2.83 -21.57
CA ASP A 300 9.09 1.40 -21.32
C ASP A 300 8.38 0.94 -20.04
N ARG A 301 8.11 1.87 -19.10
CA ARG A 301 7.71 1.54 -17.74
C ARG A 301 6.60 2.43 -17.22
N TYR A 302 5.54 1.79 -16.75
CA TYR A 302 4.56 2.45 -15.89
C TYR A 302 5.10 2.63 -14.49
N THR A 303 4.99 3.85 -13.97
CA THR A 303 5.36 4.19 -12.60
C THR A 303 4.22 5.00 -12.01
N SER A 304 3.38 4.36 -11.21
CA SER A 304 2.13 4.93 -10.67
C SER A 304 2.19 5.12 -9.15
N ALA A 305 1.57 6.18 -8.63
CA ALA A 305 1.47 6.38 -7.19
C ALA A 305 0.56 5.32 -6.53
N ILE A 306 -0.65 5.13 -7.06
CA ILE A 306 -1.62 4.13 -6.61
C ILE A 306 -1.91 3.15 -7.76
N GLY A 307 -1.94 1.86 -7.45
CA GLY A 307 -2.34 0.81 -8.39
C GLY A 307 -2.95 -0.39 -7.68
N PHE A 308 -3.19 -1.45 -8.43
CA PHE A 308 -3.84 -2.68 -7.95
C PHE A 308 -2.92 -3.89 -8.13
N LEU A 309 -3.23 -4.97 -7.40
CA LEU A 309 -2.58 -6.27 -7.60
C LEU A 309 -2.73 -6.71 -9.07
N MET A 310 -1.66 -7.19 -9.68
CA MET A 310 -1.68 -7.67 -11.07
C MET A 310 -2.29 -9.06 -11.15
N LYS A 311 -2.99 -9.34 -12.26
CA LYS A 311 -3.58 -10.66 -12.52
C LYS A 311 -4.47 -11.09 -11.35
N ASN A 312 -5.20 -10.14 -10.77
CA ASN A 312 -5.94 -10.38 -9.56
C ASN A 312 -7.19 -11.21 -9.86
N SER A 313 -7.17 -12.49 -9.47
CA SER A 313 -8.35 -13.37 -9.54
C SER A 313 -9.21 -13.34 -8.30
N TRP A 314 -8.82 -12.58 -7.27
CA TRP A 314 -9.51 -12.46 -6.00
C TRP A 314 -10.37 -11.19 -5.97
N GLN A 315 -10.92 -10.87 -4.80
CA GLN A 315 -11.89 -9.80 -4.65
C GLN A 315 -11.27 -8.41 -4.62
N ILE A 316 -12.11 -7.38 -4.75
CA ILE A 316 -11.79 -6.00 -4.42
C ILE A 316 -12.98 -5.37 -3.70
N SER A 317 -12.75 -4.84 -2.50
CA SER A 317 -13.76 -4.14 -1.70
C SER A 317 -14.00 -2.71 -2.20
N PRO A 318 -15.25 -2.27 -2.42
CA PRO A 318 -15.58 -0.87 -2.68
C PRO A 318 -15.41 0.01 -1.43
N GLN A 319 -15.15 -0.58 -0.26
CA GLN A 319 -14.84 0.15 0.97
C GLN A 319 -13.37 0.58 1.04
N ASN A 320 -12.54 0.20 0.06
CA ASN A 320 -11.20 0.75 -0.12
C ASN A 320 -11.28 2.27 -0.30
N ASN A 321 -10.52 3.04 0.47
CA ASN A 321 -10.60 4.50 0.39
C ASN A 321 -9.28 5.23 0.63
N VAL A 322 -9.25 6.47 0.15
CA VAL A 322 -8.13 7.40 0.29
C VAL A 322 -8.63 8.77 0.75
N SER A 323 -7.80 9.47 1.52
CA SER A 323 -8.04 10.85 1.93
C SER A 323 -6.74 11.57 2.27
N GLN A 324 -6.75 12.89 2.25
CA GLN A 324 -5.64 13.76 2.64
C GLN A 324 -4.32 13.41 1.94
N ILE A 325 -4.38 13.02 0.66
CA ILE A 325 -3.22 12.60 -0.12
C ILE A 325 -2.54 13.81 -0.77
N LEU A 326 -1.22 13.95 -0.56
CA LEU A 326 -0.43 14.93 -1.28
C LEU A 326 0.30 14.28 -2.46
N MET A 327 -0.17 14.57 -3.67
CA MET A 327 0.52 14.22 -4.91
C MET A 327 1.44 15.38 -5.33
N GLU A 328 2.76 15.23 -5.17
CA GLU A 328 3.69 16.26 -5.65
C GLU A 328 3.64 16.41 -7.18
N LYS A 329 4.07 17.58 -7.70
CA LYS A 329 4.21 17.83 -9.15
C LYS A 329 5.05 16.78 -9.89
N SER A 330 5.93 16.08 -9.16
CA SER A 330 6.77 14.99 -9.68
C SER A 330 6.03 13.66 -9.88
N VAL A 331 4.74 13.59 -9.57
CA VAL A 331 3.89 12.42 -9.84
C VAL A 331 3.24 12.58 -11.20
N GLY A 332 3.79 11.89 -12.21
CA GLY A 332 3.27 11.90 -13.58
C GLY A 332 2.03 11.00 -13.75
N LEU A 333 1.97 9.88 -13.02
CA LEU A 333 0.84 8.94 -13.06
C LEU A 333 0.31 8.69 -11.65
N LYS A 334 -0.83 9.30 -11.32
CA LYS A 334 -1.44 9.19 -9.98
C LYS A 334 -2.05 7.81 -9.71
N VAL A 335 -2.82 7.28 -10.66
CA VAL A 335 -3.54 6.02 -10.53
C VAL A 335 -3.35 5.22 -11.81
N PHE A 336 -3.23 3.89 -11.71
CA PHE A 336 -3.21 3.01 -12.88
C PHE A 336 -3.86 1.66 -12.63
N PHE A 337 -4.85 1.31 -13.44
CA PHE A 337 -5.60 0.03 -13.38
C PHE A 337 -4.96 -1.10 -14.21
N GLY A 338 -3.75 -0.88 -14.74
CA GLY A 338 -3.09 -1.85 -15.61
C GLY A 338 -3.61 -1.82 -17.05
N ARG A 339 -2.90 -2.53 -17.92
CA ARG A 339 -3.33 -2.84 -19.29
C ARG A 339 -2.76 -4.19 -19.68
N SER A 340 -3.39 -4.87 -20.64
CA SER A 340 -2.85 -6.13 -21.17
C SER A 340 -1.38 -6.00 -21.57
N GLY A 341 -0.57 -7.02 -21.25
CA GLY A 341 0.86 -7.06 -21.53
C GLY A 341 1.64 -7.97 -20.58
N GLN A 342 2.97 -7.95 -20.70
CA GLN A 342 3.90 -8.84 -19.99
C GLN A 342 3.56 -9.03 -18.49
N TRP A 343 3.30 -7.93 -17.78
CA TRP A 343 3.12 -7.94 -16.33
C TRP A 343 1.68 -8.16 -15.88
N PHE A 344 0.71 -7.58 -16.58
CA PHE A 344 -0.72 -7.66 -16.22
C PHE A 344 -1.42 -8.87 -16.87
N GLY A 345 -0.74 -9.65 -17.72
CA GLY A 345 -1.39 -10.70 -18.51
C GLY A 345 -2.44 -10.10 -19.42
N ASN A 346 -3.63 -10.71 -19.47
CA ASN A 346 -4.77 -10.15 -20.22
C ASN A 346 -5.46 -8.99 -19.48
N ASN A 347 -5.13 -8.76 -18.20
CA ASN A 347 -5.80 -7.80 -17.33
C ASN A 347 -7.32 -8.03 -17.28
N ASP A 348 -7.73 -9.29 -17.22
CA ASP A 348 -9.13 -9.74 -17.37
C ASP A 348 -9.58 -10.71 -16.26
N ASN A 349 -8.75 -10.88 -15.22
CA ASN A 349 -9.16 -11.67 -14.06
C ASN A 349 -10.26 -10.91 -13.28
N ASP A 350 -11.05 -11.63 -12.49
CA ASP A 350 -12.25 -11.06 -11.85
C ASP A 350 -11.93 -9.86 -10.94
N GLY A 351 -10.84 -9.90 -10.18
CA GLY A 351 -10.36 -8.78 -9.39
C GLY A 351 -9.78 -7.62 -10.20
N ASP A 352 -9.17 -7.91 -11.36
CA ASP A 352 -8.76 -6.86 -12.31
C ASP A 352 -10.02 -6.08 -12.77
N LYS A 353 -11.10 -6.79 -13.13
CA LYS A 353 -12.40 -6.22 -13.57
C LYS A 353 -13.09 -5.38 -12.51
N MET A 354 -12.98 -5.81 -11.26
CA MET A 354 -13.68 -5.20 -10.12
C MET A 354 -12.85 -4.15 -9.37
N SER A 355 -11.67 -3.82 -9.86
CA SER A 355 -10.80 -2.82 -9.24
C SER A 355 -11.53 -1.48 -9.06
N ILE A 356 -11.61 -1.02 -7.80
CA ILE A 356 -12.29 0.21 -7.38
C ILE A 356 -11.69 0.73 -6.06
N PHE A 357 -11.70 2.05 -5.86
CA PHE A 357 -11.56 2.69 -4.54
C PHE A 357 -12.31 4.02 -4.48
N HIS A 358 -12.52 4.54 -3.27
CA HIS A 358 -13.20 5.80 -2.98
C HIS A 358 -12.21 6.91 -2.59
N ASP A 359 -12.19 8.01 -3.34
CA ASP A 359 -11.52 9.25 -2.94
C ASP A 359 -12.50 10.13 -2.14
N LEU A 360 -12.32 10.15 -0.82
CA LEU A 360 -13.29 10.75 0.11
C LEU A 360 -13.33 12.27 0.00
N ASP A 361 -12.17 12.90 -0.16
CA ASP A 361 -12.00 14.36 -0.09
C ASP A 361 -11.49 14.99 -1.39
N GLY A 362 -11.33 14.19 -2.44
CA GLY A 362 -10.86 14.66 -3.74
C GLY A 362 -9.36 14.91 -3.79
N SER A 363 -8.59 14.49 -2.78
CA SER A 363 -7.15 14.72 -2.72
C SER A 363 -6.36 14.02 -3.85
N VAL A 364 -6.94 12.98 -4.46
CA VAL A 364 -6.35 12.29 -5.61
C VAL A 364 -6.94 12.78 -6.94
N THR A 365 -8.26 12.82 -7.01
CA THR A 365 -9.06 13.04 -8.22
C THR A 365 -9.36 14.51 -8.52
N GLY A 366 -9.37 15.35 -7.48
CA GLY A 366 -9.89 16.71 -7.54
C GLY A 366 -11.40 16.81 -7.30
N TYR A 367 -12.09 15.69 -7.07
CA TYR A 367 -13.53 15.62 -6.84
C TYR A 367 -13.84 14.90 -5.53
N PRO A 368 -14.40 15.57 -4.51
CA PRO A 368 -14.78 14.88 -3.28
C PRO A 368 -15.89 13.85 -3.53
N ASP A 369 -15.97 12.86 -2.64
CA ASP A 369 -16.99 11.78 -2.65
C ASP A 369 -17.07 11.07 -4.02
N THR A 370 -15.92 10.70 -4.58
CA THR A 370 -15.81 10.13 -5.93
C THR A 370 -15.16 8.76 -5.91
N PHE A 371 -15.78 7.79 -6.59
CA PHE A 371 -15.19 6.47 -6.81
C PHE A 371 -14.39 6.44 -8.10
N ILE A 372 -13.27 5.73 -8.07
CA ILE A 372 -12.44 5.47 -9.24
C ILE A 372 -12.45 3.97 -9.48
N GLY A 373 -12.88 3.56 -10.68
CA GLY A 373 -12.91 2.15 -11.10
C GLY A 373 -12.31 1.94 -12.48
N ARG A 374 -12.22 0.68 -12.92
CA ARG A 374 -11.72 0.33 -14.25
C ARG A 374 -12.63 0.88 -15.35
N ALA A 375 -12.05 1.41 -16.44
CA ALA A 375 -12.78 2.17 -17.46
C ALA A 375 -13.88 1.39 -18.20
N ASP A 376 -13.71 0.07 -18.35
CA ASP A 376 -14.62 -0.84 -19.05
C ASP A 376 -15.61 -1.55 -18.11
N ASN A 377 -15.60 -1.25 -16.81
CA ASN A 377 -16.57 -1.81 -15.87
C ASN A 377 -17.89 -1.02 -15.91
N TYR A 378 -18.81 -1.43 -16.78
CA TYR A 378 -20.12 -0.78 -16.94
C TYR A 378 -21.09 -0.99 -15.77
N LEU A 379 -20.78 -1.86 -14.80
CA LEU A 379 -21.57 -1.94 -13.56
C LEU A 379 -21.45 -0.67 -12.73
N LEU A 380 -20.32 0.05 -12.87
CA LEU A 380 -20.01 1.28 -12.13
C LEU A 380 -20.44 2.56 -12.84
N ARG A 381 -20.63 2.54 -14.16
CA ARG A 381 -20.76 3.75 -14.97
C ARG A 381 -22.17 4.34 -14.94
N HIS A 382 -22.29 5.64 -15.06
CA HIS A 382 -23.54 6.36 -15.35
C HIS A 382 -23.19 7.56 -16.25
N PRO A 383 -24.15 8.26 -16.87
CA PRO A 383 -23.86 9.33 -17.84
C PRO A 383 -23.07 10.52 -17.28
N GLY A 384 -22.97 10.66 -15.95
CA GLY A 384 -22.18 11.70 -15.27
C GLY A 384 -20.72 11.32 -15.00
N CYS A 385 -20.30 10.09 -15.29
CA CYS A 385 -18.93 9.64 -15.03
C CYS A 385 -17.91 10.28 -16.00
N LEU A 386 -16.70 10.54 -15.50
CA LEU A 386 -15.59 11.08 -16.28
C LEU A 386 -14.57 9.98 -16.60
N THR A 387 -14.29 9.77 -17.89
CA THR A 387 -13.25 8.82 -18.32
C THR A 387 -11.87 9.44 -18.18
N VAL A 388 -10.91 8.68 -17.64
CA VAL A 388 -9.51 9.11 -17.48
C VAL A 388 -8.59 8.12 -18.18
N PRO A 389 -8.38 8.26 -19.50
CA PRO A 389 -7.67 7.27 -20.33
C PRO A 389 -6.28 6.93 -19.82
N ARG A 390 -5.52 7.93 -19.35
CA ARG A 390 -4.17 7.74 -18.78
C ARG A 390 -4.13 6.80 -17.57
N TRP A 391 -5.24 6.64 -16.85
CA TRP A 391 -5.34 5.73 -15.70
C TRP A 391 -5.88 4.36 -16.09
N ASN A 392 -6.38 4.19 -17.32
CA ASN A 392 -7.30 3.11 -17.69
C ASN A 392 -8.51 3.02 -16.73
N GLY A 393 -9.01 4.19 -16.31
CA GLY A 393 -10.03 4.29 -15.26
C GLY A 393 -11.14 5.27 -15.60
N VAL A 394 -12.18 5.23 -14.77
CA VAL A 394 -13.34 6.12 -14.78
C VAL A 394 -13.58 6.66 -13.37
N MET A 395 -13.96 7.94 -13.27
CA MET A 395 -14.40 8.59 -12.04
C MET A 395 -15.93 8.67 -12.05
N CYS A 396 -16.57 8.18 -11.00
CA CYS A 396 -18.02 8.12 -10.89
C CYS A 396 -18.47 8.47 -9.47
N THR A 397 -19.54 9.26 -9.36
CA THR A 397 -20.29 9.43 -8.12
C THR A 397 -21.23 8.24 -7.91
N GLY A 398 -21.51 7.86 -6.67
CA GLY A 398 -22.52 6.84 -6.41
C GLY A 398 -22.33 6.12 -5.10
N LYS A 399 -23.20 5.13 -4.88
CA LYS A 399 -23.07 4.20 -3.76
C LYS A 399 -22.80 2.83 -4.33
N PHE A 400 -21.73 2.19 -3.86
CA PHE A 400 -21.29 0.90 -4.36
C PHE A 400 -21.14 -0.09 -3.20
N ALA A 401 -21.53 -1.33 -3.46
CA ALA A 401 -21.37 -2.46 -2.55
C ALA A 401 -20.94 -3.70 -3.35
N GLN A 402 -20.99 -4.88 -2.74
CA GLN A 402 -20.61 -6.13 -3.41
C GLN A 402 -21.75 -7.15 -3.35
N LEU A 403 -22.05 -7.75 -4.50
CA LEU A 403 -22.94 -8.91 -4.56
C LEU A 403 -22.07 -10.17 -4.58
N TYR A 404 -22.06 -10.91 -3.47
CA TYR A 404 -21.38 -12.21 -3.39
C TYR A 404 -22.34 -13.34 -3.74
N ILE A 405 -21.97 -14.13 -4.74
CA ILE A 405 -22.79 -15.18 -5.31
C ILE A 405 -22.05 -16.50 -5.15
N GLN A 406 -22.68 -17.46 -4.46
CA GLN A 406 -22.24 -18.85 -4.45
C GLN A 406 -23.15 -19.68 -5.35
N ALA A 407 -22.55 -20.45 -6.26
CA ALA A 407 -23.27 -21.30 -7.22
C ALA A 407 -22.82 -22.76 -7.11
N ARG A 408 -23.79 -23.67 -7.12
CA ARG A 408 -23.57 -25.13 -7.07
C ARG A 408 -24.49 -25.82 -8.07
N ARG A 409 -24.02 -26.96 -8.61
CA ARG A 409 -24.80 -27.82 -9.51
C ARG A 409 -25.35 -27.05 -10.73
N PRO A 410 -24.48 -26.63 -11.67
CA PRO A 410 -23.02 -26.83 -11.68
C PRO A 410 -22.22 -25.64 -11.11
N GLU A 411 -20.98 -25.90 -10.71
CA GLU A 411 -20.03 -24.96 -10.09
C GLU A 411 -18.89 -24.50 -11.01
N ASN A 412 -18.98 -24.74 -12.31
CA ASN A 412 -17.89 -24.46 -13.27
C ASN A 412 -18.25 -23.43 -14.36
N LEU A 413 -19.43 -22.81 -14.27
CA LEU A 413 -19.91 -21.86 -15.27
C LEU A 413 -19.24 -20.49 -15.14
N THR A 414 -19.26 -19.73 -16.23
CA THR A 414 -18.94 -18.30 -16.25
C THR A 414 -20.24 -17.51 -16.01
N LEU A 415 -20.23 -16.61 -15.04
CA LEU A 415 -21.35 -15.73 -14.74
C LEU A 415 -21.26 -14.46 -15.59
N SER A 416 -22.35 -14.10 -16.25
CA SER A 416 -22.54 -12.83 -16.95
C SER A 416 -23.45 -11.94 -16.13
N ILE A 417 -22.98 -10.76 -15.74
CA ILE A 417 -23.78 -9.77 -15.01
C ILE A 417 -23.78 -8.44 -15.76
N ALA A 418 -24.95 -7.86 -15.96
CA ALA A 418 -25.12 -6.55 -16.57
C ALA A 418 -26.07 -5.70 -15.75
N ARG A 419 -25.83 -4.39 -15.68
CA ARG A 419 -26.86 -3.47 -15.19
C ARG A 419 -27.91 -3.29 -16.27
N ALA A 420 -29.20 -3.29 -15.93
CA ALA A 420 -30.29 -3.20 -16.91
C ALA A 420 -30.14 -1.99 -17.85
N ALA A 421 -29.72 -0.83 -17.33
CA ALA A 421 -29.47 0.37 -18.14
C ALA A 421 -28.27 0.26 -19.11
N TYR A 422 -27.42 -0.75 -18.94
CA TYR A 422 -26.22 -1.04 -19.74
C TYR A 422 -26.19 -2.52 -20.16
N HIS A 423 -27.36 -3.11 -20.44
CA HIS A 423 -27.51 -4.54 -20.71
C HIS A 423 -26.66 -5.04 -21.89
N SER A 424 -26.30 -4.17 -22.85
CA SER A 424 -25.42 -4.48 -23.98
C SER A 424 -23.93 -4.60 -23.61
N HIS A 425 -23.56 -4.29 -22.36
CA HIS A 425 -22.19 -4.33 -21.86
C HIS A 425 -22.07 -5.24 -20.63
N PRO A 426 -22.34 -6.56 -20.76
CA PRO A 426 -22.23 -7.49 -19.65
C PRO A 426 -20.77 -7.68 -19.22
N LEU A 427 -20.57 -7.83 -17.91
CA LEU A 427 -19.30 -8.21 -17.32
C LEU A 427 -19.30 -9.71 -17.05
N ARG A 428 -18.29 -10.42 -17.56
CA ARG A 428 -18.16 -11.88 -17.40
C ARG A 428 -17.20 -12.21 -16.28
N LEU A 429 -17.60 -13.08 -15.36
CA LEU A 429 -16.83 -13.51 -14.19
C LEU A 429 -16.61 -15.01 -14.23
N GLN A 430 -15.33 -15.39 -14.15
CA GLN A 430 -14.92 -16.79 -14.20
C GLN A 430 -15.10 -17.51 -12.86
N GLY A 431 -15.17 -16.74 -11.78
CA GLY A 431 -15.26 -17.20 -10.41
C GLY A 431 -13.89 -17.52 -9.78
N VAL A 432 -13.82 -17.39 -8.46
CA VAL A 432 -12.58 -17.55 -7.67
C VAL A 432 -12.39 -19.01 -7.27
N ASN A 433 -11.17 -19.52 -7.43
CA ASN A 433 -10.76 -20.89 -7.07
C ASN A 433 -11.64 -21.97 -7.74
N ARG A 434 -11.41 -22.21 -9.04
CA ARG A 434 -12.18 -23.18 -9.84
C ARG A 434 -12.11 -24.64 -9.36
N ALA A 435 -11.20 -24.98 -8.45
CA ALA A 435 -11.13 -26.30 -7.84
C ALA A 435 -12.03 -26.46 -6.59
N ALA A 436 -12.70 -25.39 -6.16
CA ALA A 436 -13.60 -25.42 -5.02
C ALA A 436 -14.88 -26.22 -5.30
N PRO A 437 -15.52 -26.82 -4.28
CA PRO A 437 -16.78 -27.58 -4.43
C PRO A 437 -18.00 -26.71 -4.77
N TYR A 438 -17.81 -25.40 -4.91
CA TYR A 438 -18.80 -24.44 -5.35
C TYR A 438 -18.10 -23.22 -5.96
N GLN A 439 -18.77 -22.53 -6.88
CA GLN A 439 -18.23 -21.33 -7.49
C GLN A 439 -18.56 -20.09 -6.69
N GLN A 440 -17.68 -19.10 -6.74
CA GLN A 440 -17.78 -17.83 -6.04
C GLN A 440 -17.58 -16.66 -6.99
N TYR A 441 -18.57 -15.77 -7.09
CA TYR A 441 -18.47 -14.53 -7.86
C TYR A 441 -18.71 -13.32 -6.97
N GLN A 442 -17.97 -12.22 -7.20
CA GLN A 442 -18.03 -11.01 -6.36
C GLN A 442 -18.03 -9.76 -7.20
N ALA A 443 -19.20 -9.42 -7.75
CA ALA A 443 -19.34 -8.20 -8.52
C ALA A 443 -19.44 -6.98 -7.61
N VAL A 444 -18.68 -5.93 -7.90
CA VAL A 444 -18.95 -4.60 -7.35
C VAL A 444 -20.14 -4.01 -8.10
N VAL A 445 -21.15 -3.60 -7.35
CA VAL A 445 -22.46 -3.21 -7.86
C VAL A 445 -22.81 -1.81 -7.37
N MET A 446 -23.43 -1.02 -8.25
CA MET A 446 -24.07 0.24 -7.91
C MET A 446 -25.41 -0.06 -7.24
N LEU A 447 -25.62 0.49 -6.05
CA LEU A 447 -26.83 0.29 -5.26
C LEU A 447 -28.04 0.99 -5.88
N GLU A 448 -29.25 0.51 -5.54
CA GLU A 448 -30.53 1.03 -6.01
C GLU A 448 -30.71 0.87 -7.52
N GLN A 449 -30.23 -0.24 -8.08
CA GLN A 449 -30.24 -0.53 -9.51
C GLN A 449 -30.76 -1.94 -9.81
N ALA A 450 -31.12 -2.15 -11.07
CA ALA A 450 -31.55 -3.44 -11.61
C ALA A 450 -30.40 -4.15 -12.34
N TYR A 451 -30.25 -5.46 -12.10
CA TYR A 451 -29.20 -6.31 -12.65
C TYR A 451 -29.78 -7.56 -13.31
N ILE A 452 -29.14 -7.94 -14.41
CA ILE A 452 -29.44 -9.14 -15.20
C ILE A 452 -28.28 -10.10 -14.99
N ILE A 453 -28.56 -11.32 -14.56
CA ILE A 453 -27.56 -12.34 -14.27
C ILE A 453 -27.88 -13.60 -15.09
N GLN A 454 -26.87 -14.08 -15.80
CA GLN A 454 -26.94 -15.23 -16.69
C GLN A 454 -25.69 -16.08 -16.52
N TRP A 455 -25.74 -17.32 -16.98
CA TRP A 455 -24.58 -18.22 -17.05
C TRP A 455 -24.35 -18.67 -18.50
N ASP A 456 -23.13 -19.05 -18.83
CA ASP A 456 -22.75 -19.63 -20.13
C ASP A 456 -23.21 -21.10 -20.31
N GLY A 457 -24.24 -21.50 -19.59
CA GLY A 457 -24.87 -22.82 -19.61
C GLY A 457 -26.14 -22.84 -18.77
N ARG A 458 -26.66 -24.04 -18.48
CA ARG A 458 -27.84 -24.22 -17.62
C ARG A 458 -27.55 -23.63 -16.23
N ALA A 459 -28.40 -22.71 -15.77
CA ALA A 459 -28.22 -22.02 -14.49
C ALA A 459 -28.05 -23.00 -13.30
N PRO A 460 -27.33 -22.61 -12.25
CA PRO A 460 -27.14 -23.43 -11.05
C PRO A 460 -28.45 -23.77 -10.33
N GLU A 461 -28.59 -25.02 -9.90
CA GLU A 461 -29.72 -25.50 -9.08
C GLU A 461 -29.73 -24.84 -7.70
N ASP A 462 -28.56 -24.53 -7.14
CA ASP A 462 -28.45 -23.89 -5.84
C ASP A 462 -27.62 -22.62 -5.92
N LEU A 463 -28.27 -21.51 -5.60
CA LEU A 463 -27.67 -20.18 -5.59
C LEU A 463 -27.82 -19.55 -4.21
N ILE A 464 -26.74 -18.95 -3.71
CA ILE A 464 -26.75 -18.14 -2.50
C ILE A 464 -26.27 -16.74 -2.82
N LEU A 465 -27.11 -15.75 -2.54
CA LEU A 465 -26.84 -14.32 -2.76
C LEU A 465 -26.61 -13.65 -1.41
N TYR A 466 -25.46 -13.03 -1.23
CA TYR A 466 -25.13 -12.22 -0.05
C TYR A 466 -24.99 -10.73 -0.45
N PRO A 467 -25.74 -9.82 0.20
CA PRO A 467 -25.56 -8.38 0.06
C PRO A 467 -24.42 -7.90 0.96
N ILE A 468 -23.17 -8.18 0.60
CA ILE A 468 -22.00 -7.81 1.42
C ILE A 468 -21.61 -6.34 1.22
N ASN A 469 -21.23 -5.65 2.30
CA ASN A 469 -21.01 -4.20 2.35
C ASN A 469 -22.26 -3.33 2.11
N PHE A 470 -23.45 -3.91 2.11
CA PHE A 470 -24.72 -3.18 2.06
C PHE A 470 -24.99 -2.56 3.43
N ASN A 471 -25.38 -1.29 3.47
CA ASN A 471 -25.97 -0.70 4.66
C ASN A 471 -27.45 -1.05 4.76
N ARG A 472 -28.01 -0.86 5.94
CA ARG A 472 -29.45 -1.06 6.16
C ARG A 472 -30.26 -0.26 5.13
N ARG A 473 -31.20 -0.93 4.48
CA ARG A 473 -32.06 -0.45 3.37
C ARG A 473 -31.38 -0.33 2.01
N ASP A 474 -30.07 -0.55 1.88
CA ASP A 474 -29.46 -0.66 0.55
C ASP A 474 -30.06 -1.89 -0.16
N TRP A 475 -30.35 -1.75 -1.46
CA TRP A 475 -31.08 -2.77 -2.21
C TRP A 475 -30.67 -2.86 -3.68
N LEU A 476 -30.99 -4.00 -4.31
CA LEU A 476 -30.88 -4.29 -5.73
C LEU A 476 -32.13 -5.02 -6.24
N HIS A 477 -32.46 -4.82 -7.52
CA HIS A 477 -33.38 -5.69 -8.25
C HIS A 477 -32.58 -6.68 -9.09
N LEU A 478 -32.83 -7.97 -8.91
CA LEU A 478 -32.12 -9.03 -9.63
C LEU A 478 -33.08 -9.76 -10.55
N ALA A 479 -32.66 -9.97 -11.80
CA ALA A 479 -33.29 -10.88 -12.75
C ALA A 479 -32.30 -12.00 -13.09
N LEU A 480 -32.62 -13.23 -12.68
CA LEU A 480 -31.78 -14.42 -12.85
C LEU A 480 -32.38 -15.28 -13.97
N CYS A 481 -31.60 -15.55 -15.01
CA CYS A 481 -32.05 -16.39 -16.12
C CYS A 481 -32.08 -17.86 -15.72
N TYR A 482 -33.23 -18.50 -15.91
CA TYR A 482 -33.49 -19.90 -15.63
C TYR A 482 -34.33 -20.54 -16.74
N PRO A 483 -34.32 -21.87 -16.89
CA PRO A 483 -35.22 -22.55 -17.81
C PRO A 483 -36.69 -22.28 -17.49
N ARG A 484 -37.55 -22.19 -18.51
CA ARG A 484 -38.94 -21.69 -18.41
C ARG A 484 -39.88 -22.53 -17.52
N GLU A 485 -39.54 -23.79 -17.31
CA GLU A 485 -40.31 -24.72 -16.45
C GLU A 485 -39.73 -24.88 -15.05
N ALA A 486 -38.71 -24.08 -14.69
CA ALA A 486 -38.09 -24.14 -13.38
C ALA A 486 -39.08 -23.81 -12.25
N VAL A 487 -38.97 -24.57 -11.16
CA VAL A 487 -39.73 -24.36 -9.93
C VAL A 487 -38.76 -23.98 -8.81
N PHE A 488 -39.14 -23.00 -7.99
CA PHE A 488 -38.22 -22.40 -7.02
C PHE A 488 -38.72 -22.55 -5.59
N GLN A 489 -37.78 -22.86 -4.70
CA GLN A 489 -37.89 -22.59 -3.28
C GLN A 489 -36.90 -21.48 -2.92
N VAL A 490 -37.41 -20.35 -2.43
CA VAL A 490 -36.59 -19.18 -2.10
C VAL A 490 -36.72 -18.87 -0.61
N VAL A 491 -35.57 -18.74 0.06
CA VAL A 491 -35.48 -18.56 1.52
C VAL A 491 -34.48 -17.46 1.83
N ALA A 492 -34.77 -16.60 2.80
CA ALA A 492 -33.75 -15.74 3.41
C ALA A 492 -33.46 -16.18 4.84
N ASP A 493 -32.18 -16.15 5.20
CA ASP A 493 -31.70 -16.43 6.54
C ASP A 493 -30.51 -15.52 6.89
N ILE A 494 -30.08 -15.56 8.15
CA ILE A 494 -28.86 -14.92 8.63
C ILE A 494 -27.87 -16.03 9.00
N TYR A 495 -26.66 -15.93 8.45
CA TYR A 495 -25.57 -16.88 8.67
C TYR A 495 -24.47 -16.26 9.52
N GLN A 496 -24.25 -16.80 10.71
CA GLN A 496 -23.08 -16.49 11.52
C GLN A 496 -21.89 -17.30 11.02
N ARG A 497 -20.88 -16.59 10.51
CA ARG A 497 -19.76 -17.22 9.81
C ARG A 497 -18.72 -17.84 10.74
N GLN A 498 -18.57 -17.30 11.94
CA GLN A 498 -17.65 -17.83 12.95
C GLN A 498 -18.17 -19.17 13.52
N THR A 499 -19.45 -19.22 13.90
CA THR A 499 -20.06 -20.40 14.53
C THR A 499 -20.67 -21.40 13.53
N GLY A 500 -20.93 -20.97 12.29
CA GLY A 500 -21.69 -21.75 11.32
C GLY A 500 -23.21 -21.79 11.58
N MET A 501 -23.71 -21.06 12.58
CA MET A 501 -25.12 -21.05 12.94
C MET A 501 -25.97 -20.31 11.89
N VAL A 502 -27.17 -20.85 11.63
CA VAL A 502 -28.18 -20.23 10.77
C VAL A 502 -29.42 -19.91 11.61
N HIS A 503 -29.93 -18.68 11.49
CA HIS A 503 -31.13 -18.27 12.20
C HIS A 503 -31.98 -17.29 11.37
N SER A 504 -33.12 -16.87 11.92
CA SER A 504 -34.03 -15.90 11.29
C SER A 504 -34.50 -16.30 9.88
N VAL A 505 -34.67 -17.61 9.66
CA VAL A 505 -35.13 -18.21 8.40
C VAL A 505 -36.55 -17.72 8.10
N LYS A 506 -36.78 -17.18 6.90
CA LYS A 506 -38.13 -16.91 6.38
C LYS A 506 -38.21 -17.26 4.90
N HIS A 507 -39.35 -17.81 4.50
CA HIS A 507 -39.65 -18.18 3.12
C HIS A 507 -40.11 -16.97 2.32
N TYR A 508 -39.74 -16.93 1.04
CA TYR A 508 -40.35 -16.01 0.10
C TYR A 508 -41.62 -16.62 -0.48
N LEU A 509 -42.59 -15.76 -0.79
CA LEU A 509 -43.83 -16.15 -1.45
C LEU A 509 -43.81 -15.73 -2.93
N ALA A 510 -44.48 -16.51 -3.78
CA ALA A 510 -44.65 -16.14 -5.18
C ALA A 510 -45.58 -14.92 -5.29
N ALA A 511 -45.12 -13.87 -5.96
CA ALA A 511 -45.91 -12.69 -6.26
C ALA A 511 -46.75 -12.91 -7.52
N PRO A 512 -47.90 -12.23 -7.65
CA PRO A 512 -48.71 -12.29 -8.88
C PRO A 512 -48.11 -11.51 -10.05
N SER A 513 -47.13 -10.63 -9.81
CA SER A 513 -46.51 -9.81 -10.85
C SER A 513 -45.09 -9.35 -10.49
N ARG A 514 -44.31 -9.02 -11.53
CA ARG A 514 -42.97 -8.41 -11.40
C ARG A 514 -42.99 -7.15 -10.54
N ALA A 515 -43.95 -6.26 -10.78
CA ALA A 515 -44.08 -5.00 -10.04
C ALA A 515 -44.31 -5.24 -8.54
N ARG A 516 -45.10 -6.25 -8.18
CA ARG A 516 -45.33 -6.60 -6.78
C ARG A 516 -44.09 -7.19 -6.13
N ALA A 517 -43.38 -8.09 -6.79
CA ALA A 517 -42.12 -8.67 -6.28
C ALA A 517 -41.02 -7.62 -6.08
N LEU A 518 -40.98 -6.58 -6.92
CA LEU A 518 -39.98 -5.50 -6.87
C LEU A 518 -40.47 -4.23 -6.14
N SER A 519 -41.62 -4.29 -5.45
CA SER A 519 -42.26 -3.12 -4.84
C SER A 519 -41.55 -2.54 -3.60
N GLY A 520 -40.56 -3.26 -3.04
CA GLY A 520 -39.80 -2.80 -1.86
C GLY A 520 -40.64 -2.67 -0.58
N THR A 521 -41.80 -3.33 -0.51
CA THR A 521 -42.77 -3.26 0.61
C THR A 521 -42.31 -3.99 1.89
N GLY A 522 -41.08 -4.53 1.91
CA GLY A 522 -40.55 -5.34 3.02
C GLY A 522 -41.07 -6.78 3.04
N GLU A 523 -42.06 -7.09 2.21
CA GLU A 523 -42.51 -8.46 1.97
C GLU A 523 -41.44 -9.25 1.19
N ARG A 524 -41.20 -10.48 1.61
CA ARG A 524 -40.25 -11.38 0.94
C ARG A 524 -40.96 -12.08 -0.21
N LEU A 525 -40.89 -11.47 -1.38
CA LEU A 525 -41.59 -11.92 -2.58
C LEU A 525 -40.62 -12.23 -3.72
N PHE A 526 -40.93 -13.25 -4.51
CA PHE A 526 -40.26 -13.53 -5.78
C PHE A 526 -41.30 -13.63 -6.90
N TYR A 527 -40.90 -13.33 -8.13
CA TYR A 527 -41.75 -13.53 -9.30
C TYR A 527 -40.96 -14.27 -10.38
N PHE A 528 -41.51 -15.35 -10.93
CA PHE A 528 -40.91 -16.04 -12.05
C PHE A 528 -41.74 -15.82 -13.31
N ASP A 529 -41.16 -15.12 -14.28
CA ASP A 529 -41.77 -14.91 -15.58
C ASP A 529 -41.42 -16.10 -16.49
N ARG A 530 -42.38 -17.02 -16.63
CA ARG A 530 -42.24 -18.20 -17.49
C ARG A 530 -42.06 -17.86 -18.97
N ALA A 531 -42.58 -16.71 -19.42
CA ALA A 531 -42.45 -16.31 -20.82
C ALA A 531 -41.01 -15.89 -21.14
N SER A 532 -40.39 -15.09 -20.26
CA SER A 532 -39.03 -14.61 -20.45
C SER A 532 -37.94 -15.52 -19.87
N GLY A 533 -38.29 -16.44 -18.97
CA GLY A 533 -37.35 -17.31 -18.24
C GLY A 533 -36.60 -16.60 -17.11
N TYR A 534 -37.18 -15.55 -16.50
CA TYR A 534 -36.49 -14.76 -15.47
C TYR A 534 -37.13 -14.87 -14.11
N LEU A 535 -36.31 -15.19 -13.10
CA LEU A 535 -36.65 -15.07 -11.69
C LEU A 535 -36.25 -13.68 -11.19
N PHE A 536 -37.25 -12.94 -10.70
CA PHE A 536 -37.09 -11.61 -10.13
C PHE A 536 -37.11 -11.65 -8.60
N VAL A 537 -36.10 -11.02 -8.00
CA VAL A 537 -35.95 -10.91 -6.54
C VAL A 537 -35.51 -9.49 -6.16
N HIS A 538 -36.14 -8.93 -5.13
CA HIS A 538 -35.68 -7.71 -4.47
C HIS A 538 -34.71 -8.09 -3.35
N LEU A 539 -33.40 -7.85 -3.56
CA LEU A 539 -32.37 -8.09 -2.57
C LEU A 539 -32.16 -6.81 -1.75
N GLN A 540 -32.48 -6.84 -0.45
CA GLN A 540 -32.30 -5.71 0.45
C GLN A 540 -31.63 -6.15 1.76
N ALA A 541 -30.70 -5.34 2.26
CA ALA A 541 -30.14 -5.53 3.60
C ALA A 541 -31.07 -4.92 4.66
N HIS A 542 -31.46 -5.70 5.67
CA HIS A 542 -32.36 -5.26 6.73
C HIS A 542 -31.63 -4.90 8.02
N GLU A 543 -30.44 -5.46 8.24
CA GLU A 543 -29.65 -5.24 9.43
C GLU A 543 -28.59 -4.15 9.20
N ALA A 544 -28.22 -3.45 10.28
CA ALA A 544 -27.18 -2.42 10.21
C ALA A 544 -25.79 -3.06 10.36
N ARG A 545 -24.87 -2.68 9.47
CA ARG A 545 -23.45 -2.94 9.63
C ARG A 545 -22.78 -1.78 10.38
N ASN A 546 -21.68 -2.07 11.07
CA ASN A 546 -20.86 -1.06 11.73
C ASN A 546 -19.49 -0.97 11.05
N GLY A 547 -18.94 0.25 10.95
CA GLY A 547 -17.61 0.50 10.42
C GLY A 547 -17.31 -0.21 9.10
N HIS A 548 -16.38 -1.17 9.17
CA HIS A 548 -15.83 -1.91 8.03
C HIS A 548 -16.39 -3.31 7.88
N SER A 549 -17.34 -3.71 8.72
CA SER A 549 -17.90 -5.04 8.65
C SER A 549 -18.55 -5.28 7.29
N TYR A 550 -18.26 -6.44 6.70
CA TYR A 550 -18.91 -6.89 5.47
C TYR A 550 -20.38 -7.22 5.68
N CYS A 551 -20.73 -7.58 6.92
CA CYS A 551 -22.05 -7.99 7.35
C CYS A 551 -22.45 -7.23 8.62
N SER A 552 -23.63 -7.53 9.17
CA SER A 552 -24.04 -7.02 10.47
C SER A 552 -23.47 -7.88 11.61
N GLN A 553 -23.46 -7.34 12.83
CA GLN A 553 -23.11 -8.10 14.04
C GLN A 553 -24.05 -9.28 14.31
N LYS A 554 -25.26 -9.31 13.72
CA LYS A 554 -26.15 -10.47 13.81
C LYS A 554 -25.70 -11.62 12.89
N GLY A 555 -24.78 -11.36 11.97
CA GLY A 555 -24.35 -12.27 10.91
C GLY A 555 -24.63 -11.71 9.52
N CYS A 556 -24.31 -12.54 8.52
CA CYS A 556 -24.47 -12.22 7.12
C CYS A 556 -25.86 -12.61 6.61
N GLU A 557 -26.66 -11.62 6.23
CA GLU A 557 -27.93 -11.84 5.54
C GLU A 557 -27.68 -12.55 4.19
N ARG A 558 -28.52 -13.50 3.82
CA ARG A 558 -28.44 -14.15 2.50
C ARG A 558 -29.80 -14.61 1.98
N ILE A 559 -29.92 -14.65 0.66
CA ILE A 559 -31.04 -15.30 -0.05
C ILE A 559 -30.52 -16.59 -0.66
N LYS A 560 -31.18 -17.71 -0.36
CA LYS A 560 -30.97 -19.02 -0.98
C LYS A 560 -32.08 -19.29 -1.98
N ILE A 561 -31.69 -19.66 -3.19
CA ILE A 561 -32.58 -20.04 -4.27
C ILE A 561 -32.24 -21.49 -4.61
N MET A 562 -33.22 -22.37 -4.43
CA MET A 562 -33.16 -23.77 -4.82
C MET A 562 -34.11 -23.94 -5.99
N ALA A 563 -33.58 -24.35 -7.13
CA ALA A 563 -34.31 -24.51 -8.38
C ALA A 563 -34.39 -25.99 -8.76
N HIS A 564 -35.61 -26.47 -9.00
CA HIS A 564 -35.86 -27.76 -9.61
C HIS A 564 -36.10 -27.55 -11.11
N MET A 565 -35.30 -28.21 -11.95
CA MET A 565 -35.31 -28.07 -13.40
C MET A 565 -35.36 -29.45 -14.06
N TYR A 566 -36.00 -29.57 -15.22
CA TYR A 566 -36.16 -30.83 -15.91
C TYR A 566 -35.12 -31.00 -17.04
N PRO A 567 -34.72 -32.24 -17.38
CA PRO A 567 -33.82 -32.48 -18.51
C PRO A 567 -34.48 -32.05 -19.84
N GLY A 568 -33.75 -31.26 -20.65
CA GLY A 568 -34.21 -30.83 -21.98
C GLY A 568 -34.78 -29.42 -22.07
N ASP A 569 -34.90 -28.70 -20.94
CA ASP A 569 -35.39 -27.32 -20.95
C ASP A 569 -34.40 -26.37 -21.65
N SER A 570 -34.92 -25.51 -22.53
CA SER A 570 -34.13 -24.42 -23.13
C SER A 570 -33.75 -23.40 -22.05
N TRP A 571 -32.46 -23.05 -21.99
CA TRP A 571 -31.88 -22.15 -20.99
C TRP A 571 -31.59 -20.74 -21.54
N SER A 572 -32.19 -20.37 -22.67
CA SER A 572 -32.03 -19.04 -23.28
C SER A 572 -33.09 -18.05 -22.78
N CYS A 573 -32.64 -16.89 -22.30
CA CYS A 573 -33.49 -15.79 -21.90
C CYS A 573 -33.27 -14.54 -22.76
N GLU A 574 -34.28 -13.69 -22.87
CA GLU A 574 -34.20 -12.38 -23.54
C GLU A 574 -33.04 -11.52 -22.97
N PRO A 575 -32.36 -10.70 -23.78
CA PRO A 575 -31.20 -9.91 -23.32
C PRO A 575 -31.50 -8.91 -22.18
N ASN A 576 -32.73 -8.39 -22.10
CA ASN A 576 -33.14 -7.46 -21.04
C ASN A 576 -34.62 -7.64 -20.66
N PRO A 577 -34.91 -8.19 -19.47
CA PRO A 577 -36.28 -8.40 -19.02
C PRO A 577 -36.90 -7.19 -18.29
N PHE A 578 -36.17 -6.09 -18.16
CA PHE A 578 -36.67 -4.83 -17.59
C PHE A 578 -37.16 -3.92 -18.74
N GLN A 579 -38.44 -4.05 -19.10
CA GLN A 579 -39.11 -3.13 -20.03
C GLN A 579 -39.41 -1.81 -19.30
N GLU A 580 -39.10 -0.68 -19.94
CA GLU A 580 -39.32 0.70 -19.46
C GLU A 580 -38.57 1.10 -18.18
N MET A 581 -37.24 1.22 -18.25
CA MET A 581 -36.46 1.93 -17.23
C MET A 581 -36.14 3.35 -17.68
N PRO A 582 -36.26 4.36 -16.80
CA PRO A 582 -35.74 5.70 -17.06
C PRO A 582 -34.27 5.63 -17.46
N ALA A 583 -33.83 6.54 -18.33
CA ALA A 583 -32.42 6.71 -18.65
C ALA A 583 -31.59 6.77 -17.35
N ALA A 584 -30.41 6.14 -17.34
CA ALA A 584 -29.55 6.10 -16.16
C ALA A 584 -29.39 7.51 -15.57
N ALA A 585 -29.80 7.69 -14.31
CA ALA A 585 -29.86 9.00 -13.69
C ALA A 585 -28.50 9.71 -13.79
N GLN A 586 -28.51 10.95 -14.28
CA GLN A 586 -27.33 11.80 -14.22
C GLN A 586 -27.08 12.19 -12.77
N ARG A 587 -25.98 11.69 -12.22
CA ARG A 587 -25.41 12.18 -10.97
C ARG A 587 -24.23 13.08 -11.36
N PRO A 588 -24.37 14.41 -11.29
CA PRO A 588 -23.29 15.30 -11.67
C PRO A 588 -22.11 15.15 -10.70
N MET A 589 -20.90 15.29 -11.23
CA MET A 589 -19.70 15.37 -10.39
C MET A 589 -19.78 16.58 -9.46
N SER A 590 -19.24 16.44 -8.26
CA SER A 590 -19.05 17.54 -7.32
C SER A 590 -18.19 18.65 -7.93
N GLN A 591 -18.28 19.89 -7.42
CA GLN A 591 -17.39 20.95 -7.88
C GLN A 591 -15.96 20.67 -7.45
N HIS A 592 -15.01 20.95 -8.33
CA HIS A 592 -13.60 20.83 -8.04
C HIS A 592 -13.22 21.87 -6.95
N PRO A 593 -12.68 21.45 -5.79
CA PRO A 593 -12.24 22.39 -4.76
C PRO A 593 -11.22 23.38 -5.35
N THR A 594 -11.39 24.66 -5.02
CA THR A 594 -10.51 25.73 -5.49
C THR A 594 -9.34 25.89 -4.52
N GLY A 595 -8.16 25.42 -4.94
CA GLY A 595 -6.89 25.61 -4.22
C GLY A 595 -6.24 24.31 -3.71
N PRO A 596 -4.95 24.37 -3.34
CA PRO A 596 -4.22 23.21 -2.86
C PRO A 596 -4.71 22.77 -1.47
N CYS A 597 -4.85 21.46 -1.26
CA CYS A 597 -5.22 20.89 0.03
C CYS A 597 -4.13 21.17 1.09
N ARG A 598 -4.46 21.98 2.10
CA ARG A 598 -3.51 22.43 3.14
C ARG A 598 -3.22 21.38 4.21
N VAL A 599 -4.13 20.43 4.40
CA VAL A 599 -4.02 19.34 5.39
C VAL A 599 -3.55 18.01 4.76
N CYS A 600 -3.26 18.01 3.46
CA CYS A 600 -2.85 16.82 2.75
C CYS A 600 -1.36 16.54 2.90
N GLY A 601 -1.02 15.25 2.92
CA GLY A 601 0.34 14.76 2.93
C GLY A 601 0.81 14.28 4.30
N ALA A 602 1.94 13.59 4.28
CA ALA A 602 2.61 13.19 5.50
C ALA A 602 3.10 14.43 6.26
N PRO A 603 2.98 14.45 7.59
CA PRO A 603 3.46 15.57 8.40
C PRO A 603 4.99 15.69 8.34
N GLN A 604 5.69 14.57 8.18
CA GLN A 604 7.15 14.54 8.05
C GLN A 604 7.58 14.80 6.61
N LEU A 605 8.65 15.57 6.44
CA LEU A 605 9.24 15.83 5.12
C LEU A 605 10.07 14.65 4.60
N ALA A 606 10.64 13.86 5.50
CA ALA A 606 11.41 12.65 5.24
C ALA A 606 11.27 11.71 6.45
N ILE A 607 11.22 10.40 6.20
CA ILE A 607 11.27 9.39 7.26
C ILE A 607 12.74 9.02 7.48
N THR A 608 13.22 9.12 8.72
CA THR A 608 14.63 8.88 9.08
C THR A 608 14.73 8.00 10.31
N SER A 609 15.94 7.51 10.63
CA SER A 609 16.20 6.73 11.86
C SER A 609 16.09 7.58 13.12
N ALA A 610 15.99 8.89 12.99
CA ALA A 610 15.93 9.82 14.10
C ALA A 610 14.67 10.68 13.94
N PRO A 611 13.48 10.12 14.18
CA PRO A 611 12.21 10.79 13.91
C PRO A 611 11.98 12.04 14.78
N SER A 612 12.73 12.21 15.87
CA SER A 612 12.75 13.43 16.69
C SER A 612 13.50 14.60 16.03
N VAL A 613 14.31 14.33 15.00
CA VAL A 613 15.07 15.35 14.29
C VAL A 613 14.17 16.06 13.29
N GLN A 614 14.12 17.38 13.40
CA GLN A 614 13.43 18.23 12.43
C GLN A 614 14.32 18.41 11.21
N TYR A 615 13.73 18.38 10.01
CA TYR A 615 14.47 18.58 8.76
C TYR A 615 13.92 19.77 7.99
N ILE A 616 14.80 20.47 7.28
CA ILE A 616 14.42 21.42 6.23
C ILE A 616 14.79 20.85 4.86
N ARG A 617 13.91 21.03 3.88
CA ARG A 617 14.16 20.67 2.48
C ARG A 617 14.84 21.84 1.80
N ILE A 618 15.99 21.57 1.17
CA ILE A 618 16.76 22.58 0.45
C ILE A 618 16.87 22.15 -1.01
N GLN A 619 16.61 23.08 -1.92
CA GLN A 619 16.93 22.94 -3.34
C GLN A 619 17.74 24.16 -3.78
N ILE A 620 18.84 23.93 -4.47
CA ILE A 620 19.74 24.95 -4.97
C ILE A 620 19.89 24.69 -6.46
N GLN A 621 19.58 25.67 -7.29
CA GLN A 621 19.75 25.61 -8.73
C GLN A 621 20.55 26.82 -9.17
N SER A 622 21.76 26.56 -9.64
CA SER A 622 22.60 27.56 -10.30
C SER A 622 22.34 27.57 -11.81
N LEU A 623 22.82 28.59 -12.51
CA LEU A 623 22.77 28.67 -13.97
C LEU A 623 24.17 28.88 -14.54
N CYS A 624 24.50 28.10 -15.56
CA CYS A 624 25.67 28.36 -16.41
C CYS A 624 25.28 29.21 -17.63
N LYS A 625 26.26 29.62 -18.44
CA LYS A 625 26.02 30.44 -19.63
C LYS A 625 25.12 29.75 -20.66
N ALA A 626 25.26 28.44 -20.83
CA ALA A 626 24.43 27.66 -21.76
C ALA A 626 22.95 27.64 -21.35
N ASP A 627 22.65 27.59 -20.05
CA ASP A 627 21.27 27.63 -19.54
C ASP A 627 20.60 28.98 -19.84
N ILE A 628 21.35 30.07 -19.69
CA ILE A 628 20.89 31.43 -19.98
C ILE A 628 20.61 31.60 -21.48
N GLN A 629 21.46 31.03 -22.33
CA GLN A 629 21.22 30.97 -23.78
C GLN A 629 19.97 30.17 -24.13
N ASN A 630 19.59 29.18 -23.32
CA ASN A 630 18.35 28.40 -23.44
C ASN A 630 17.15 29.04 -22.69
N HIS A 631 17.15 30.36 -22.51
CA HIS A 631 16.06 31.15 -21.91
C HIS A 631 15.73 30.87 -20.43
N LEU A 632 16.63 30.23 -19.67
CA LEU A 632 16.48 30.18 -18.21
C LEU A 632 16.95 31.51 -17.60
N THR A 633 16.04 32.23 -16.94
CA THR A 633 16.29 33.63 -16.52
C THR A 633 16.89 33.74 -15.11
N SER A 634 16.54 32.83 -14.20
CA SER A 634 16.80 32.98 -12.76
C SER A 634 17.45 31.73 -12.16
N ALA A 635 18.53 31.92 -11.40
CA ALA A 635 19.00 30.92 -10.45
C ALA A 635 18.07 30.94 -9.21
N PHE A 636 18.01 29.87 -8.43
CA PHE A 636 17.18 29.88 -7.22
C PHE A 636 17.72 29.04 -6.08
N ILE A 637 17.37 29.46 -4.87
CA ILE A 637 17.45 28.66 -3.66
C ILE A 637 16.03 28.51 -3.13
N LYS A 638 15.57 27.28 -2.90
CA LYS A 638 14.28 26.97 -2.29
C LYS A 638 14.51 26.33 -0.93
N ILE A 639 13.87 26.89 0.09
CA ILE A 639 13.89 26.40 1.48
C ILE A 639 12.46 26.03 1.84
N ASN A 640 12.21 24.74 2.07
CA ASN A 640 10.87 24.15 2.15
C ASN A 640 10.04 24.56 0.92
N ASP A 641 9.03 25.42 1.12
CA ASP A 641 8.17 25.94 0.05
C ASP A 641 8.52 27.36 -0.40
N ARG A 642 9.44 28.05 0.30
CA ARG A 642 9.85 29.42 -0.01
C ARG A 642 10.96 29.44 -1.05
N VAL A 643 10.72 30.11 -2.17
CA VAL A 643 11.68 30.27 -3.28
C VAL A 643 12.35 31.64 -3.21
N PHE A 644 13.66 31.67 -3.34
CA PHE A 644 14.48 32.87 -3.51
C PHE A 644 15.03 32.85 -4.94
N LEU A 645 14.56 33.77 -5.79
CA LEU A 645 14.99 33.91 -7.17
C LEU A 645 16.15 34.92 -7.27
N PHE A 646 17.07 34.65 -8.17
CA PHE A 646 18.27 35.45 -8.39
C PHE A 646 18.47 35.72 -9.88
N ASP A 647 18.19 36.96 -10.29
CA ASP A 647 18.21 37.40 -11.69
C ASP A 647 19.51 38.14 -12.07
N SER A 648 20.28 38.57 -11.08
CA SER A 648 21.56 39.27 -11.28
C SER A 648 22.69 38.27 -11.59
N ARG A 649 23.81 38.75 -12.15
CA ARG A 649 25.01 37.92 -12.33
C ARG A 649 25.79 37.81 -11.02
N GLY A 650 26.49 36.70 -10.82
CA GLY A 650 27.41 36.50 -9.70
C GLY A 650 27.03 35.39 -8.72
N ILE A 651 27.44 35.54 -7.46
CA ILE A 651 27.34 34.51 -6.40
C ILE A 651 26.38 35.00 -5.31
N PHE A 652 25.46 34.12 -4.90
CA PHE A 652 24.40 34.42 -3.94
C PHE A 652 24.54 33.53 -2.71
N PHE A 653 24.52 34.13 -1.53
CA PHE A 653 24.51 33.46 -0.25
C PHE A 653 23.15 33.61 0.42
N VAL A 654 22.59 32.51 0.89
CA VAL A 654 21.46 32.48 1.83
C VAL A 654 21.91 31.72 3.07
N VAL A 655 21.86 32.39 4.22
CA VAL A 655 22.36 31.85 5.49
C VAL A 655 21.17 31.59 6.41
N LEU A 656 21.12 30.41 7.00
CA LEU A 656 20.09 30.01 7.96
C LEU A 656 20.74 29.73 9.32
N ASP A 657 20.01 30.04 10.40
CA ASP A 657 20.37 29.56 11.73
C ASP A 657 20.05 28.05 11.83
N ALA A 658 21.02 27.24 12.23
CA ALA A 658 20.88 25.77 12.25
C ALA A 658 19.92 25.24 13.34
N CYS A 659 19.49 26.08 14.28
CA CYS A 659 18.57 25.71 15.36
C CYS A 659 17.12 25.97 15.01
N SER A 660 16.83 27.11 14.38
CA SER A 660 15.48 27.53 14.01
C SER A 660 15.13 27.24 12.56
N GLY A 661 16.13 27.11 11.67
CA GLY A 661 15.93 27.08 10.23
C GLY A 661 15.52 28.45 9.64
N ALA A 662 15.54 29.52 10.43
CA ALA A 662 15.21 30.86 9.97
C ALA A 662 16.33 31.42 9.07
N VAL A 663 15.95 32.10 8.00
CA VAL A 663 16.90 32.82 7.14
C VAL A 663 17.39 34.06 7.88
N VAL A 664 18.69 34.12 8.19
CA VAL A 664 19.32 35.20 8.97
C VAL A 664 20.10 36.19 8.12
N SER A 665 20.56 35.78 6.93
CA SER A 665 21.27 36.69 6.02
C SER A 665 21.09 36.28 4.56
N ARG A 666 21.11 37.28 3.68
CA ARG A 666 21.13 37.13 2.22
C ARG A 666 22.15 38.12 1.67
N ARG A 667 23.08 37.65 0.83
CA ARG A 667 24.12 38.49 0.25
C ARG A 667 24.37 38.11 -1.20
N HIS A 668 24.57 39.11 -2.05
CA HIS A 668 24.91 38.96 -3.46
C HIS A 668 26.28 39.60 -3.69
N PHE A 669 27.13 38.90 -4.43
CA PHE A 669 28.43 39.39 -4.89
C PHE A 669 28.43 39.38 -6.42
N ASP A 670 28.50 40.57 -7.01
CA ASP A 670 28.62 40.73 -8.46
C ASP A 670 30.04 40.37 -8.91
N THR A 671 30.16 39.50 -9.91
CA THR A 671 31.46 38.99 -10.41
C THR A 671 32.11 39.91 -11.45
N VAL A 672 31.58 41.12 -11.66
CA VAL A 672 31.98 42.02 -12.76
C VAL A 672 33.29 42.80 -12.52
N THR A 673 33.88 42.80 -11.31
CA THR A 673 35.19 43.47 -11.07
C THR A 673 36.11 42.70 -10.10
N GLY A 674 37.38 42.54 -10.50
CA GLY A 674 38.42 41.71 -9.88
C GLY A 674 38.91 42.14 -8.48
N GLU A 675 39.68 41.24 -7.84
CA GLU A 675 40.30 41.27 -6.48
C GLU A 675 39.39 41.61 -5.27
N ASN A 676 38.50 42.59 -5.37
CA ASN A 676 37.60 43.03 -4.30
C ASN A 676 36.52 42.00 -3.96
N ALA A 677 36.03 41.23 -4.95
CA ALA A 677 34.97 40.23 -4.73
C ALA A 677 35.43 39.06 -3.84
N ALA A 678 36.66 38.55 -4.06
CA ALA A 678 37.22 37.46 -3.25
C ALA A 678 37.46 37.88 -1.80
N SER A 679 37.99 39.10 -1.59
CA SER A 679 38.17 39.71 -0.28
C SER A 679 36.81 39.97 0.41
N ALA A 680 35.81 40.47 -0.31
CA ALA A 680 34.47 40.73 0.23
C ALA A 680 33.72 39.45 0.62
N ILE A 681 33.84 38.38 -0.18
CA ILE A 681 33.29 37.06 0.20
C ILE A 681 34.04 36.53 1.42
N THR A 682 35.36 36.67 1.46
CA THR A 682 36.19 36.21 2.59
C THR A 682 35.80 36.92 3.87
N ASP A 683 35.71 38.25 3.85
CA ASP A 683 35.26 39.07 4.96
C ASP A 683 33.84 38.66 5.39
N TYR A 684 32.88 38.61 4.45
CA TYR A 684 31.51 38.21 4.78
C TYR A 684 31.43 36.82 5.46
N VAL A 685 32.15 35.83 4.93
CA VAL A 685 32.17 34.48 5.52
C VAL A 685 32.85 34.49 6.89
N GLN A 686 33.90 35.28 7.11
CA GLN A 686 34.64 35.31 8.37
C GLN A 686 33.94 36.14 9.45
N THR A 687 33.52 37.36 9.13
CA THR A 687 33.04 38.37 10.09
C THR A 687 31.52 38.41 10.22
N THR A 688 30.78 38.20 9.14
CA THR A 688 29.31 38.39 9.14
C THR A 688 28.54 37.10 9.41
N ILE A 689 28.91 35.99 8.77
CA ILE A 689 28.24 34.70 9.01
C ILE A 689 28.59 34.24 10.44
N LYS A 690 27.59 34.05 11.29
CA LYS A 690 27.84 33.53 12.65
C LYS A 690 28.23 32.06 12.62
N GLU A 691 29.01 31.61 13.60
CA GLU A 691 29.13 30.18 13.88
C GLU A 691 27.72 29.58 14.11
N ARG A 692 27.54 28.29 13.83
CA ARG A 692 26.22 27.60 13.84
C ARG A 692 25.27 28.03 12.72
N SER A 693 25.80 28.26 11.53
CA SER A 693 24.99 28.67 10.38
C SER A 693 25.04 27.64 9.25
N LEU A 694 23.86 27.32 8.69
CA LEU A 694 23.76 26.65 7.39
C LEU A 694 24.00 27.69 6.30
N VAL A 695 24.87 27.40 5.33
CA VAL A 695 25.25 28.35 4.29
C VAL A 695 24.91 27.77 2.92
N LEU A 696 23.94 28.38 2.25
CA LEU A 696 23.49 27.99 0.91
C LEU A 696 24.08 28.95 -0.10
N VAL A 697 24.72 28.42 -1.13
CA VAL A 697 25.34 29.21 -2.19
C VAL A 697 24.85 28.73 -3.55
N CYS A 698 24.40 29.65 -4.39
CA CYS A 698 24.19 29.41 -5.82
C CYS A 698 24.89 30.48 -6.65
N SER A 699 25.09 30.20 -7.93
CA SER A 699 25.71 31.12 -8.88
C SER A 699 24.84 31.31 -10.11
N ARG A 700 25.04 32.43 -10.78
CA ARG A 700 24.47 32.71 -12.11
C ARG A 700 25.50 33.45 -12.96
N ASP A 701 25.88 32.87 -14.09
CA ASP A 701 26.79 33.48 -15.07
C ASP A 701 28.10 33.99 -14.44
N ILE A 702 28.92 33.06 -13.93
CA ILE A 702 30.20 33.40 -13.28
C ILE A 702 31.12 34.04 -14.32
N ALA A 703 31.38 35.34 -14.17
CA ALA A 703 32.33 36.07 -15.00
C ALA A 703 33.78 35.69 -14.64
N ASP A 704 34.72 36.04 -15.51
CA ASP A 704 36.15 35.78 -15.32
C ASP A 704 36.63 36.42 -14.01
N VAL A 705 36.94 35.61 -13.00
CA VAL A 705 37.61 36.08 -11.79
C VAL A 705 39.08 36.22 -12.18
N VAL A 706 39.49 37.42 -12.58
CA VAL A 706 40.89 37.72 -12.95
C VAL A 706 41.79 37.32 -11.78
N GLY A 707 42.68 36.35 -12.03
CA GLY A 707 43.44 35.66 -11.00
C GLY A 707 42.64 34.52 -10.37
N SER A 708 42.98 33.27 -10.74
CA SER A 708 42.45 32.02 -10.16
C SER A 708 42.85 31.86 -8.68
N SER A 709 42.45 32.81 -7.84
CA SER A 709 42.72 32.76 -6.40
C SER A 709 41.86 31.66 -5.81
N GLU A 710 42.53 30.60 -5.36
CA GLU A 710 41.91 29.55 -4.58
C GLU A 710 41.17 30.16 -3.38
N MET A 711 39.84 30.04 -3.36
CA MET A 711 39.04 30.58 -2.26
C MET A 711 39.10 29.63 -1.06
N SER A 712 40.17 29.76 -0.29
CA SER A 712 40.42 28.97 0.92
C SER A 712 39.32 29.16 1.98
N VAL A 713 38.63 30.30 1.98
CA VAL A 713 37.57 30.61 2.96
C VAL A 713 36.42 29.59 2.94
N PHE A 714 36.14 28.94 1.81
CA PHE A 714 35.11 27.90 1.74
C PHE A 714 35.42 26.66 2.59
N THR A 715 36.68 26.45 2.98
CA THR A 715 37.06 25.38 3.92
C THR A 715 36.47 25.62 5.32
N ARG A 716 36.25 26.89 5.70
CA ARG A 716 35.49 27.27 6.93
C ARG A 716 34.01 26.95 6.84
N LEU A 717 33.49 26.72 5.63
CA LEU A 717 32.11 26.30 5.38
C LEU A 717 32.00 24.79 5.15
N GLY A 718 33.10 24.05 5.32
CA GLY A 718 33.16 22.60 5.22
C GLY A 718 33.61 22.04 3.88
N SER A 719 34.07 22.86 2.93
CA SER A 719 34.69 22.32 1.71
C SER A 719 35.99 21.58 2.06
N ALA A 720 36.25 20.45 1.38
CA ALA A 720 37.46 19.66 1.62
C ALA A 720 38.74 20.33 1.09
N LYS A 721 38.60 21.17 0.07
CA LYS A 721 39.67 21.93 -0.59
C LYS A 721 39.20 23.37 -0.86
N PRO A 722 40.12 24.33 -1.07
CA PRO A 722 39.78 25.63 -1.62
C PRO A 722 38.97 25.51 -2.91
N ILE A 723 38.08 26.47 -3.15
CA ILE A 723 37.20 26.48 -4.33
C ILE A 723 37.79 27.42 -5.39
N VAL A 724 37.85 26.94 -6.63
CA VAL A 724 38.19 27.73 -7.81
C VAL A 724 36.97 27.77 -8.72
N PHE A 725 36.35 28.94 -8.87
CA PHE A 725 35.17 29.05 -9.73
C PHE A 725 35.56 28.96 -11.20
N HIS A 726 34.80 28.16 -11.96
CA HIS A 726 34.99 28.08 -13.39
C HIS A 726 34.30 29.24 -14.10
N LYS A 727 35.05 29.94 -14.95
CA LYS A 727 34.50 30.93 -15.89
C LYS A 727 33.36 30.31 -16.70
N GLU A 728 32.23 31.01 -16.79
CA GLU A 728 31.00 30.58 -17.47
C GLU A 728 30.38 29.29 -16.89
N GLY A 729 30.95 28.77 -15.79
CA GLY A 729 30.50 27.58 -15.09
C GLY A 729 29.37 27.85 -14.12
N SER A 730 29.15 26.89 -13.23
CA SER A 730 28.12 26.98 -12.20
C SER A 730 28.59 26.36 -10.89
N PHE A 731 28.18 26.96 -9.78
CA PHE A 731 28.56 26.56 -8.44
C PHE A 731 27.33 26.49 -7.53
N ALA A 732 27.18 25.39 -6.81
CA ALA A 732 26.16 25.22 -5.78
C ALA A 732 26.78 24.61 -4.52
N MET A 733 26.48 25.19 -3.36
CA MET A 733 26.97 24.67 -2.08
C MET A 733 25.87 24.66 -1.03
N LEU A 734 25.83 23.54 -0.31
CA LEU A 734 25.22 23.40 0.99
C LEU A 734 26.34 23.20 2.01
N GLY A 735 26.66 24.26 2.74
CA GLY A 735 27.75 24.34 3.71
C GLY A 735 27.28 24.53 5.14
N TYR A 736 28.22 24.42 6.07
CA TYR A 736 28.02 24.71 7.49
C TYR A 736 29.20 25.50 8.03
N LYS A 737 28.93 26.63 8.67
CA LYS A 737 29.93 27.36 9.46
C LYS A 737 29.80 26.95 10.92
N GLY A 738 30.79 26.21 11.43
CA GLY A 738 30.81 25.69 12.79
C GLY A 738 32.06 24.84 13.06
N GLN A 739 32.20 24.37 14.29
CA GLN A 739 33.26 23.44 14.67
C GLN A 739 33.05 22.03 14.10
N ALA A 740 31.78 21.61 13.98
CA ALA A 740 31.42 20.33 13.38
C ALA A 740 31.57 20.37 11.85
N LYS A 741 31.81 19.20 11.25
CA LYS A 741 31.77 19.00 9.78
C LYS A 741 30.68 17.99 9.43
N PRO A 742 29.42 18.43 9.30
CA PRO A 742 28.32 17.52 9.02
C PRO A 742 28.49 16.77 7.69
N SER A 743 28.14 15.48 7.66
CA SER A 743 28.26 14.63 6.46
C SER A 743 27.34 15.05 5.30
N TRP A 744 26.31 15.84 5.59
CA TRP A 744 25.38 16.38 4.60
C TRP A 744 25.92 17.58 3.82
N ILE A 745 27.10 18.11 4.14
CA ILE A 745 27.74 19.17 3.33
C ILE A 745 27.91 18.67 1.89
N LYS A 746 27.54 19.50 0.91
CA LYS A 746 27.66 19.20 -0.52
C LYS A 746 28.16 20.43 -1.26
N VAL A 747 29.10 20.21 -2.17
CA VAL A 747 29.66 21.23 -3.05
C VAL A 747 29.67 20.66 -4.46
N LEU A 748 29.08 21.41 -5.40
CA LEU A 748 29.15 21.14 -6.83
C LEU A 748 29.77 22.36 -7.50
N ASN A 749 30.82 22.12 -8.27
CA ASN A 749 31.53 23.14 -9.03
C ASN A 749 31.76 22.58 -10.43
N HIS A 750 30.98 23.08 -11.39
CA HIS A 750 30.92 22.54 -12.74
C HIS A 750 31.43 23.58 -13.74
N ALA A 751 32.19 23.13 -14.74
CA ALA A 751 32.65 23.96 -15.85
C ALA A 751 31.49 24.35 -16.79
N GLY A 752 31.68 25.37 -17.64
CA GLY A 752 30.60 25.93 -18.47
C GLY A 752 29.97 24.97 -19.48
N TYR A 753 30.68 23.91 -19.88
CA TYR A 753 30.16 22.86 -20.79
C TYR A 753 29.39 21.75 -20.06
N GLN A 754 29.40 21.74 -18.73
CA GLN A 754 28.70 20.75 -17.92
C GLN A 754 27.31 21.25 -17.54
N LYS A 755 26.41 20.31 -17.20
CA LYS A 755 25.07 20.63 -16.68
C LYS A 755 25.17 21.50 -15.43
N ALA A 756 24.32 22.51 -15.30
CA ALA A 756 24.34 23.41 -14.15
C ALA A 756 24.34 22.67 -12.80
N ALA A 757 25.14 23.19 -11.87
CA ALA A 757 25.22 22.74 -10.50
C ALA A 757 23.84 22.87 -9.83
N SER A 758 23.30 21.72 -9.40
CA SER A 758 21.99 21.61 -8.77
C SER A 758 22.06 20.65 -7.59
N LEU A 759 21.58 21.08 -6.44
CA LEU A 759 21.56 20.29 -5.21
C LEU A 759 20.14 20.21 -4.67
N GLN A 760 19.76 19.03 -4.19
CA GLN A 760 18.59 18.86 -3.34
C GLN A 760 18.98 18.01 -2.13
N HIS A 761 18.68 18.52 -0.93
CA HIS A 761 19.00 17.83 0.31
C HIS A 761 17.98 18.07 1.42
N TYR A 762 17.90 17.13 2.36
CA TYR A 762 17.21 17.34 3.63
C TYR A 762 18.26 17.57 4.70
N VAL A 763 18.20 18.73 5.35
CA VAL A 763 19.20 19.14 6.35
C VAL A 763 18.56 19.05 7.72
N PRO A 764 19.14 18.27 8.65
CA PRO A 764 18.64 18.22 10.01
C PRO A 764 18.86 19.57 10.70
N LEU A 765 17.91 19.98 11.52
CA LEU A 765 18.02 21.10 12.44
C LEU A 765 18.30 20.58 13.85
N LYS A 766 18.81 21.47 14.71
CA LYS A 766 18.96 21.21 16.15
C LYS A 766 19.76 19.95 16.49
N LEU A 767 20.71 19.55 15.65
CA LEU A 767 21.63 18.47 16.02
C LEU A 767 22.43 18.86 17.26
N LYS A 768 22.80 17.87 18.09
CA LYS A 768 23.62 18.10 19.29
C LYS A 768 24.91 18.86 18.98
N GLU A 769 25.53 18.55 17.83
CA GLU A 769 26.74 19.21 17.33
C GLU A 769 26.56 20.70 16.99
N TYR A 770 25.32 21.17 16.84
CA TYR A 770 25.04 22.59 16.61
C TYR A 770 25.08 23.40 17.91
N GLN A 771 25.05 22.77 19.09
CA GLN A 771 25.05 23.50 20.38
C GLN A 771 23.94 24.57 20.42
N CYS A 772 22.72 24.15 20.06
CA CYS A 772 21.55 25.01 20.17
C CYS A 772 21.26 25.33 21.64
N PRO A 773 20.83 26.56 21.99
CA PRO A 773 20.45 26.87 23.35
C PRO A 773 19.29 25.95 23.73
N THR A 774 19.40 25.28 24.88
CA THR A 774 18.24 24.61 25.48
C THR A 774 17.27 25.69 25.90
N ASN A 775 16.23 25.94 25.11
CA ASN A 775 15.08 26.67 25.63
C ASN A 775 14.50 25.82 26.76
N ALA A 776 14.48 26.37 27.97
CA ALA A 776 13.63 25.89 29.05
C ALA A 776 12.17 26.18 28.67
N ASP A 777 11.63 25.37 27.76
CA ASP A 777 10.21 25.04 27.64
C ASP A 777 10.04 24.06 26.45
N GLU A 778 10.26 22.79 26.76
CA GLU A 778 9.31 21.72 26.42
C GLU A 778 9.72 20.54 27.31
N SER A 779 9.02 20.42 28.42
CA SER A 779 9.01 19.23 29.27
C SER A 779 8.77 18.00 28.41
N LEU A 780 9.85 17.27 28.08
CA LEU A 780 9.84 15.85 27.76
C LEU A 780 9.48 15.06 29.03
N LYS A 781 8.25 15.31 29.50
CA LYS A 781 7.42 14.44 30.33
C LYS A 781 6.03 14.43 29.69
N PHE A 782 5.96 13.82 28.52
CA PHE A 782 4.77 13.12 28.05
C PHE A 782 5.26 11.72 27.67
N ALA A 783 5.24 10.81 28.65
CA ALA A 783 4.12 9.92 28.96
C ALA A 783 4.44 8.50 28.47
N PHE A 784 5.46 7.90 29.08
CA PHE A 784 5.28 6.51 29.54
C PHE A 784 4.35 6.60 30.76
N SER A 785 3.06 6.50 30.50
CA SER A 785 2.00 6.21 31.47
C SER A 785 1.51 4.82 31.06
N GLN A 786 1.98 3.71 31.65
CA GLN A 786 1.49 3.23 32.94
C GLN A 786 0.08 3.73 33.25
N ASN A 787 -0.91 3.16 32.57
CA ASN A 787 -2.25 2.98 33.09
C ASN A 787 -2.86 1.72 32.46
N HIS A 788 -2.50 0.58 33.03
CA HIS A 788 -3.34 -0.61 33.09
C HIS A 788 -2.94 -1.40 34.34
N SER A 789 -3.38 -0.91 35.49
CA SER A 789 -3.68 -1.71 36.66
C SER A 789 -4.67 -0.92 37.53
N GLU A 790 -5.64 -1.65 38.09
CA GLU A 790 -6.53 -1.25 39.18
C GLU A 790 -7.75 -0.38 38.86
N HIS A 791 -8.81 -1.07 38.43
CA HIS A 791 -10.11 -0.97 39.12
C HIS A 791 -10.75 -2.36 39.14
N ILE A 792 -10.37 -3.16 40.15
CA ILE A 792 -11.21 -4.23 40.67
C ILE A 792 -11.85 -3.66 41.94
N SER A 793 -13.15 -3.52 41.91
CA SER A 793 -14.00 -3.22 43.06
C SER A 793 -13.94 -4.42 44.01
N ALA A 794 -13.34 -4.22 45.19
CA ALA A 794 -13.43 -5.16 46.30
C ALA A 794 -14.77 -4.92 47.01
N GLU A 795 -15.72 -5.85 46.82
CA GLU A 795 -16.86 -6.00 47.70
C GLU A 795 -16.38 -6.45 49.09
N THR A 796 -16.97 -5.80 50.08
CA THR A 796 -16.83 -6.04 51.51
C THR A 796 -17.35 -7.43 51.90
N ALA A 797 -16.50 -8.23 52.55
CA ALA A 797 -16.91 -9.38 53.34
C ALA A 797 -16.57 -9.11 54.82
N GLU A 798 -17.60 -9.20 55.67
CA GLU A 798 -17.52 -9.14 57.13
C GLU A 798 -16.76 -10.35 57.73
N PRO A 799 -16.21 -10.22 58.95
CA PRO A 799 -15.44 -11.26 59.60
C PRO A 799 -16.33 -12.21 60.42
N TRP A 800 -16.03 -13.51 60.38
CA TRP A 800 -16.44 -14.48 61.39
C TRP A 800 -15.20 -15.27 61.82
N ASP A 801 -14.89 -15.14 63.12
CA ASP A 801 -14.00 -15.91 64.01
C ASP A 801 -12.81 -16.72 63.46
#